data_AF-A0A1Y4BGB2-F1
#
_entry.id   AF-A0A1Y4BGB2-F1
#
_cell.length_a   1.000
_cell.length_b   1.000
_cell.length_c   1.000
_cell.angle_alpha   90.00
_cell.angle_beta   90.00
_cell.angle_gamma   90.00
#
_symmetry.space_group_name_H-M   'P 1'
#
loop_
_entity.id
_entity.type
_entity.pdbx_description
1 polymer ?
#
loop_
_entity_poly.entity_id
_entity_poly.type
_entity_poly.pdbx_seq_one_letter_code
_entity_poly.pdbx_strand_id
1 'polypeptide(L)'
;MAENLESAQGAHADDPIFQQEQAHLSELYAKLLQIRDEISEDLESNHRGAKQDLIDMSEEVRLDFGGADETIETLAAIETLNSVIDAYNQYHDFNVDKLRRVMLLLMQPYFAKVTLEMRPGRPPRDVYIGAAGMTDERSRPLVVDWRSPVAETYYNQEMGPTSYQVDGKTRTVNLTLRRQFDIVRDQLNMYFDTTIAIQDSLLLGALKKRHTEKLQAITATIQREQNEVVRHDDVPVLLVNGIAGSGKTSVLLQRIAFLLYRERATLSPDQVWLFTPNTVFESYIDTVLPSMGEANPQTVTWRAFVEAQGAGERDLGLDTDPASLRRLEAAAADLVLEADDLREIREGDEVLLKPGQIQGAVEKFSQFPVGPRFTALVKDELHSRLERRFTQMSKSEELQEEMLEMDIEQQVEVFGETISPDDEAQTIEYARRLVEFRYAGAHERIERLEWLRFDRIGMRMLGANALSATEWLFLRLLFTGTGDKSARFVMLDEVQDYTEAQLMVLARHFSRAHFLLLGDEHQAIFEGTATFDRIAEIFRETHGSVDECRLLTSYRSSPEITALFTGLLEKDEQLRLTSVQRAGVEPVIRSFDDREEYLEALRAAVAEPGEGLTAVVAESDARVSWLAKQLGDTVTVLGKHAALPAAGTVLLPLRVAKGLEFDHVIVPDAQAEVYPDAPLARRRLYTALSRAMHRVTVLAQGPLTPLLR
;
A
#
# COMPACT_ATOMS: atom_id res chain seq x y z
N MET A 1 29.64 0.52 28.64
CA MET A 1 28.85 -0.34 27.73
C MET A 1 28.95 -1.84 28.05
N ALA A 2 30.06 -2.37 28.60
CA ALA A 2 30.16 -3.80 28.97
C ALA A 2 29.67 -4.12 30.40
N GLU A 3 29.88 -3.23 31.39
CA GLU A 3 29.62 -3.53 32.81
C GLU A 3 28.12 -3.64 33.20
N ASN A 4 27.21 -3.04 32.42
CA ASN A 4 25.76 -3.15 32.69
C ASN A 4 25.11 -4.36 31.98
N LEU A 5 25.77 -4.99 30.99
CA LEU A 5 25.25 -6.20 30.33
C LEU A 5 25.36 -7.44 31.24
N GLU A 6 26.43 -7.55 32.02
CA GLU A 6 26.60 -8.65 32.99
C GLU A 6 25.60 -8.56 34.15
N SER A 7 25.21 -7.35 34.56
CA SER A 7 24.29 -7.15 35.69
C SER A 7 22.84 -7.59 35.41
N ALA A 8 22.39 -7.55 34.15
CA ALA A 8 21.05 -8.02 33.75
C ALA A 8 21.04 -9.50 33.35
N GLN A 9 22.11 -10.01 32.75
CA GLN A 9 22.26 -11.45 32.45
C GLN A 9 22.42 -12.29 33.73
N GLY A 10 23.04 -11.74 34.79
CA GLY A 10 23.17 -12.42 36.08
C GLY A 10 21.88 -12.55 36.91
N ALA A 11 20.83 -11.77 36.61
CA ALA A 11 19.59 -11.77 37.39
C ALA A 11 18.57 -12.85 36.96
N HIS A 12 18.68 -13.39 35.74
CA HIS A 12 17.73 -14.35 35.18
C HIS A 12 18.22 -15.81 35.19
N ALA A 13 19.48 -16.07 35.55
CA ALA A 13 20.05 -17.42 35.54
C ALA A 13 19.36 -18.40 36.52
N ASP A 14 18.80 -17.88 37.62
CA ASP A 14 18.09 -18.67 38.65
C ASP A 14 16.54 -18.60 38.53
N ASP A 15 15.99 -17.97 37.49
CA ASP A 15 14.54 -17.91 37.28
C ASP A 15 14.01 -19.22 36.64
N PRO A 16 13.20 -20.03 37.36
CA PRO A 16 12.72 -21.31 36.84
C PRO A 16 11.78 -21.14 35.64
N ILE A 17 11.07 -20.02 35.52
CA ILE A 17 10.20 -19.75 34.37
C ILE A 17 11.05 -19.44 33.14
N PHE A 18 12.08 -18.61 33.30
CA PHE A 18 13.02 -18.31 32.23
C PHE A 18 13.66 -19.58 31.67
N GLN A 19 14.13 -20.47 32.56
CA GLN A 19 14.72 -21.76 32.16
C GLN A 19 13.72 -22.65 31.42
N GLN A 20 12.47 -22.70 31.89
CA GLN A 20 11.41 -23.47 31.23
C GLN A 20 11.11 -22.95 29.82
N GLU A 21 10.96 -21.63 29.65
CA GLU A 21 10.64 -21.04 28.35
C GLU A 21 11.86 -21.08 27.40
N GLN A 22 13.08 -20.92 27.91
CA GLN A 22 14.31 -21.14 27.12
C GLN A 22 14.44 -22.59 26.66
N ALA A 23 14.12 -23.57 27.51
CA ALA A 23 14.13 -24.98 27.10
C ALA A 23 13.09 -25.27 26.01
N HIS A 24 11.88 -24.72 26.14
CA HIS A 24 10.84 -24.82 25.11
C HIS A 24 11.27 -24.17 23.79
N LEU A 25 11.85 -22.97 23.85
CA LEU A 25 12.40 -22.26 22.69
C LEU A 25 13.46 -23.08 21.98
N SER A 26 14.42 -23.64 22.71
CA SER A 26 15.49 -24.47 22.12
C SER A 26 14.94 -25.73 21.46
N GLU A 27 13.95 -26.41 22.05
CA GLU A 27 13.30 -27.57 21.44
C GLU A 27 12.54 -27.21 20.15
N LEU A 28 11.77 -26.11 20.18
CA LEU A 28 11.05 -25.62 19.02
C LEU A 28 12.00 -25.19 17.90
N TYR A 29 13.06 -24.47 18.24
CA TYR A 29 14.05 -23.99 17.27
C TYR A 29 14.77 -25.16 16.58
N ALA A 30 15.14 -26.20 17.32
CA ALA A 30 15.72 -27.42 16.76
C ALA A 30 14.76 -28.11 15.77
N LYS A 31 13.47 -28.18 16.10
CA LYS A 31 12.44 -28.70 15.18
C LYS A 31 12.28 -27.84 13.93
N LEU A 32 12.31 -26.52 14.05
CA LEU A 32 12.24 -25.62 12.90
C LEU A 32 13.46 -25.77 11.98
N LEU A 33 14.66 -25.95 12.54
CA LEU A 33 15.86 -26.26 11.75
C LEU A 33 15.72 -27.59 11.00
N GLN A 34 15.23 -28.63 11.67
CA GLN A 34 14.99 -29.93 11.04
C GLN A 34 13.99 -29.79 9.87
N ILE A 35 12.87 -29.10 10.07
CA ILE A 35 11.86 -28.88 9.03
C ILE A 35 12.44 -28.07 7.86
N ARG A 36 13.28 -27.06 8.14
CA ARG A 36 13.98 -26.28 7.09
C ARG A 36 14.84 -27.20 6.23
N ASP A 37 15.67 -28.02 6.87
CA ASP A 37 16.63 -28.89 6.19
C ASP A 37 15.91 -29.95 5.35
N GLU A 38 14.87 -30.60 5.90
CA GLU A 38 14.01 -31.54 5.17
C GLU A 38 13.36 -30.89 3.92
N ILE A 39 12.75 -29.71 4.06
CA ILE A 39 12.11 -29.03 2.91
C ILE A 39 13.15 -28.60 1.88
N SER A 40 14.35 -28.20 2.31
CA SER A 40 15.40 -27.75 1.40
C SER A 40 15.95 -28.92 0.58
N GLU A 41 16.19 -30.06 1.22
CA GLU A 41 16.56 -31.32 0.55
C GLU A 41 15.46 -31.81 -0.40
N ASP A 42 14.20 -31.74 0.01
CA ASP A 42 13.04 -32.09 -0.82
C ASP A 42 12.92 -31.17 -2.05
N LEU A 43 13.12 -29.85 -1.90
CA LEU A 43 13.10 -28.91 -3.03
C LEU A 43 14.22 -29.20 -4.03
N GLU A 44 15.44 -29.48 -3.55
CA GLU A 44 16.58 -29.78 -4.42
C GLU A 44 16.47 -31.13 -5.14
N SER A 45 15.90 -32.13 -4.47
CA SER A 45 15.73 -33.48 -5.04
C SER A 45 14.55 -33.52 -6.02
N ASN A 46 13.40 -32.96 -5.66
CA ASN A 46 12.23 -32.90 -6.53
C ASN A 46 12.48 -32.03 -7.77
N HIS A 47 13.22 -30.92 -7.67
CA HIS A 47 13.54 -30.11 -8.84
C HIS A 47 14.40 -30.88 -9.87
N ARG A 48 15.34 -31.70 -9.39
CA ARG A 48 16.14 -32.59 -10.26
C ARG A 48 15.31 -33.71 -10.87
N GLY A 49 14.43 -34.34 -10.07
CA GLY A 49 13.51 -35.38 -10.55
C GLY A 49 12.53 -34.87 -11.60
N ALA A 50 11.83 -33.77 -11.30
CA ALA A 50 10.87 -33.13 -12.20
C ALA A 50 11.50 -32.76 -13.55
N LYS A 51 12.74 -32.23 -13.54
CA LYS A 51 13.45 -31.93 -14.78
C LYS A 51 13.69 -33.18 -15.64
N GLN A 52 14.07 -34.30 -15.01
CA GLN A 52 14.31 -35.55 -15.74
C GLN A 52 12.99 -36.12 -16.28
N ASP A 53 11.94 -36.16 -15.46
CA ASP A 53 10.62 -36.65 -15.88
C ASP A 53 10.05 -35.85 -17.05
N LEU A 54 10.20 -34.52 -17.03
CA LEU A 54 9.75 -33.66 -18.13
C LEU A 54 10.53 -33.90 -19.43
N ILE A 55 11.84 -34.18 -19.34
CA ILE A 55 12.65 -34.56 -20.51
C ILE A 55 12.14 -35.89 -21.07
N ASP A 56 12.05 -36.91 -20.23
CA ASP A 56 11.62 -38.26 -20.63
C ASP A 56 10.23 -38.23 -21.26
N MET A 57 9.28 -37.52 -20.65
CA MET A 57 7.93 -37.35 -21.21
C MET A 57 7.95 -36.57 -22.54
N SER A 58 8.74 -35.49 -22.64
CA SER A 58 8.82 -34.71 -23.88
C SER A 58 9.41 -35.49 -25.06
N GLU A 59 10.30 -36.44 -24.80
CA GLU A 59 10.88 -37.32 -25.81
C GLU A 59 9.88 -38.40 -26.29
N GLU A 60 8.91 -38.78 -25.44
CA GLU A 60 7.85 -39.74 -25.78
C GLU A 60 6.69 -39.11 -26.58
N VAL A 61 6.47 -37.80 -26.49
CA VAL A 61 5.42 -37.11 -27.25
C VAL A 61 5.84 -36.95 -28.71
N ARG A 62 5.17 -37.67 -29.61
CA ARG A 62 5.26 -37.46 -31.06
C ARG A 62 4.21 -36.46 -31.50
N LEU A 63 4.65 -35.30 -31.99
CA LEU A 63 3.76 -34.28 -32.57
C LEU A 63 3.36 -34.72 -33.98
N ASP A 64 2.09 -35.08 -34.18
CA ASP A 64 1.53 -35.41 -35.49
C ASP A 64 0.21 -34.65 -35.73
N PHE A 65 0.19 -33.83 -36.77
CA PHE A 65 -0.95 -32.98 -37.15
C PHE A 65 -1.49 -33.35 -38.55
N GLY A 66 -1.13 -34.53 -39.07
CA GLY A 66 -1.49 -34.96 -40.43
C GLY A 66 -2.98 -35.26 -40.66
N GLY A 67 -3.76 -35.39 -39.59
CA GLY A 67 -5.20 -35.66 -39.64
C GLY A 67 -5.92 -35.29 -38.34
N ALA A 68 -7.26 -35.33 -38.37
CA ALA A 68 -8.10 -34.86 -37.26
C ALA A 68 -7.97 -35.76 -36.01
N ASP A 69 -7.82 -37.07 -36.18
CA ASP A 69 -7.66 -38.01 -35.07
C ASP A 69 -6.26 -37.89 -34.44
N GLU A 70 -5.21 -37.76 -35.28
CA GLU A 70 -3.82 -37.59 -34.84
C GLU A 70 -3.62 -36.25 -34.10
N THR A 71 -4.31 -35.20 -34.55
CA THR A 71 -4.30 -33.89 -33.88
C THR A 71 -4.95 -33.98 -32.48
N ILE A 72 -6.02 -34.75 -32.32
CA ILE A 72 -6.67 -34.97 -31.02
C ILE A 72 -5.75 -35.74 -30.06
N GLU A 73 -5.03 -36.77 -30.55
CA GLU A 73 -4.05 -37.49 -29.74
C GLU A 73 -2.88 -36.60 -29.32
N THR A 74 -2.35 -35.78 -30.23
CA THR A 74 -1.28 -34.81 -29.94
C THR A 74 -1.73 -33.78 -28.90
N LEU A 75 -2.94 -33.22 -29.03
CA LEU A 75 -3.51 -32.28 -28.06
C LEU A 75 -3.71 -32.93 -26.68
N ALA A 76 -4.17 -34.19 -26.64
CA ALA A 76 -4.31 -34.93 -25.38
C ALA A 76 -2.96 -35.18 -24.70
N ALA A 77 -1.91 -35.51 -25.45
CA ALA A 77 -0.56 -35.68 -24.91
C ALA A 77 0.01 -34.36 -24.33
N ILE A 78 -0.18 -33.24 -25.03
CA ILE A 78 0.23 -31.91 -24.54
C ILE A 78 -0.54 -31.56 -23.25
N GLU A 79 -1.85 -31.82 -23.20
CA GLU A 79 -2.65 -31.56 -22.00
C GLU A 79 -2.17 -32.40 -20.80
N THR A 80 -1.80 -33.67 -21.02
CA THR A 80 -1.22 -34.48 -19.94
C THR A 80 0.13 -33.95 -19.46
N LEU A 81 0.98 -33.45 -20.37
CA LEU A 81 2.26 -32.85 -20.00
C LEU A 81 2.05 -31.58 -19.19
N ASN A 82 1.15 -30.69 -19.62
CA ASN A 82 0.79 -29.48 -18.89
C ASN A 82 0.25 -29.80 -17.50
N SER A 83 -0.64 -30.79 -17.37
CA SER A 83 -1.15 -31.20 -16.06
C SER A 83 -0.06 -31.71 -15.11
N VAL A 84 0.98 -32.37 -15.62
CA VAL A 84 2.13 -32.81 -14.80
C VAL A 84 3.01 -31.62 -14.40
N ILE A 85 3.27 -30.69 -15.32
CA ILE A 85 3.98 -29.44 -15.04
C ILE A 85 3.26 -28.66 -13.93
N ASP A 86 1.94 -28.52 -14.04
CA ASP A 86 1.12 -27.82 -13.06
C ASP A 86 1.19 -28.48 -11.68
N ALA A 87 1.16 -29.81 -11.63
CA ALA A 87 1.29 -30.56 -10.37
C ALA A 87 2.67 -30.32 -9.72
N TYR A 88 3.75 -30.32 -10.52
CA TYR A 88 5.10 -30.03 -10.03
C TYR A 88 5.23 -28.59 -9.54
N ASN A 89 4.69 -27.62 -10.28
CA ASN A 89 4.70 -26.21 -9.89
C ASN A 89 3.93 -25.99 -8.58
N GLN A 90 2.72 -26.56 -8.44
CA GLN A 90 1.93 -26.46 -7.21
C GLN A 90 2.66 -27.05 -6.00
N TYR A 91 3.30 -28.22 -6.18
CA TYR A 91 4.07 -28.85 -5.10
C TYR A 91 5.31 -28.03 -4.73
N HIS A 92 6.01 -27.49 -5.73
CA HIS A 92 7.15 -26.60 -5.53
C HIS A 92 6.74 -25.35 -4.75
N ASP A 93 5.70 -24.65 -5.22
CA ASP A 93 5.19 -23.42 -4.60
C ASP A 93 4.76 -23.66 -3.14
N PHE A 94 4.08 -24.78 -2.86
CA PHE A 94 3.70 -25.17 -1.51
C PHE A 94 4.92 -25.30 -0.57
N ASN A 95 5.98 -25.97 -1.04
CA ASN A 95 7.20 -26.16 -0.25
C ASN A 95 8.00 -24.86 -0.10
N VAL A 96 8.06 -24.01 -1.14
CA VAL A 96 8.68 -22.69 -1.06
C VAL A 96 7.95 -21.82 -0.02
N ASP A 97 6.62 -21.82 -0.01
CA ASP A 97 5.82 -21.10 0.99
C ASP A 97 6.01 -21.66 2.41
N LYS A 98 6.10 -22.98 2.55
CA LYS A 98 6.38 -23.62 3.84
C LYS A 98 7.78 -23.24 4.34
N LEU A 99 8.80 -23.28 3.47
CA LEU A 99 10.16 -22.85 3.77
C LEU A 99 10.22 -21.38 4.18
N ARG A 100 9.51 -20.49 3.46
CA ARG A 100 9.42 -19.06 3.80
C ARG A 100 8.91 -18.86 5.24
N ARG A 101 7.86 -19.58 5.63
CA ARG A 101 7.32 -19.52 7.02
C ARG A 101 8.32 -20.03 8.05
N VAL A 102 9.01 -21.13 7.76
CA VAL A 102 10.07 -21.65 8.66
C VAL A 102 11.18 -20.62 8.82
N MET A 103 11.64 -20.00 7.74
CA MET A 103 12.69 -18.98 7.77
C MET A 103 12.29 -17.76 8.61
N LEU A 104 11.03 -17.31 8.52
CA LEU A 104 10.49 -16.25 9.38
C LEU A 104 10.52 -16.65 10.86
N LEU A 105 10.06 -17.86 11.17
CA LEU A 105 10.07 -18.38 12.55
C LEU A 105 11.49 -18.63 13.07
N LEU A 106 12.48 -18.92 12.23
CA LEU A 106 13.88 -19.04 12.66
C LEU A 106 14.49 -17.68 13.04
N MET A 107 13.93 -16.55 12.60
CA MET A 107 14.37 -15.24 13.09
C MET A 107 13.83 -14.97 14.50
N GLN A 108 12.53 -15.22 14.69
CA GLN A 108 11.84 -15.10 15.97
C GLN A 108 10.68 -16.11 16.01
N PRO A 109 10.82 -17.26 16.73
CA PRO A 109 9.82 -18.33 16.68
C PRO A 109 8.44 -17.95 17.18
N TYR A 110 8.37 -17.11 18.20
CA TYR A 110 7.14 -16.54 18.73
C TYR A 110 7.49 -15.29 19.53
N PHE A 111 6.52 -14.38 19.68
CA PHE A 111 6.68 -13.16 20.49
C PHE A 111 5.77 -13.16 21.71
N ALA A 112 4.75 -14.02 21.74
CA ALA A 112 3.80 -14.09 22.86
C ALA A 112 3.34 -15.52 23.15
N LYS A 113 2.81 -15.70 24.36
CA LYS A 113 2.13 -16.90 24.83
C LYS A 113 0.88 -16.51 25.60
N VAL A 114 -0.23 -17.19 25.31
CA VAL A 114 -1.45 -17.12 26.13
C VAL A 114 -1.80 -18.50 26.67
N THR A 115 -2.23 -18.57 27.91
CA THR A 115 -2.75 -19.81 28.52
C THR A 115 -4.28 -19.70 28.62
N LEU A 116 -4.96 -20.55 27.86
CA LEU A 116 -6.40 -20.51 27.68
C LEU A 116 -7.08 -21.72 28.32
N GLU A 117 -8.03 -21.47 29.21
CA GLU A 117 -9.00 -22.47 29.64
C GLU A 117 -10.18 -22.45 28.67
N MET A 118 -10.22 -23.44 27.78
CA MET A 118 -11.23 -23.53 26.72
C MET A 118 -12.63 -23.88 27.25
N ARG A 119 -12.70 -24.58 28.37
CA ARG A 119 -13.95 -24.99 29.04
C ARG A 119 -13.69 -25.12 30.55
N PRO A 120 -14.66 -24.72 31.40
CA PRO A 120 -14.53 -24.90 32.85
C PRO A 120 -14.18 -26.34 33.23
N GLY A 121 -13.14 -26.52 34.05
CA GLY A 121 -12.75 -27.82 34.59
C GLY A 121 -11.90 -28.69 33.65
N ARG A 122 -11.45 -28.14 32.51
CA ARG A 122 -10.41 -28.75 31.66
C ARG A 122 -9.06 -28.08 31.94
N PRO A 123 -7.94 -28.80 31.81
CA PRO A 123 -6.62 -28.19 31.97
C PRO A 123 -6.45 -27.05 30.94
N PRO A 124 -5.95 -25.88 31.36
CA PRO A 124 -5.59 -24.81 30.45
C PRO A 124 -4.53 -25.26 29.43
N ARG A 125 -4.50 -24.60 28.28
CA ARG A 125 -3.56 -24.89 27.19
C ARG A 125 -2.76 -23.65 26.83
N ASP A 126 -1.47 -23.86 26.64
CA ASP A 126 -0.57 -22.84 26.14
C ASP A 126 -0.71 -22.71 24.62
N VAL A 127 -0.77 -21.47 24.15
CA VAL A 127 -0.81 -21.08 22.75
C VAL A 127 0.31 -20.08 22.53
N TYR A 128 1.34 -20.51 21.80
CA TYR A 128 2.46 -19.66 21.39
C TYR A 128 2.09 -18.93 20.09
N ILE A 129 2.28 -17.62 20.04
CA ILE A 129 1.85 -16.74 18.95
C ILE A 129 3.08 -16.14 18.27
N GLY A 130 3.17 -16.29 16.96
CA GLY A 130 4.29 -15.81 16.15
C GLY A 130 3.86 -15.16 14.83
N ALA A 131 4.84 -14.70 14.07
CA ALA A 131 4.62 -14.04 12.78
C ALA A 131 3.99 -14.98 11.73
N ALA A 132 4.25 -16.28 11.83
CA ALA A 132 3.67 -17.31 10.97
C ALA A 132 3.18 -18.52 11.79
N GLY A 133 2.23 -19.27 11.22
CA GLY A 133 1.78 -20.54 11.80
C GLY A 133 2.66 -21.72 11.39
N MET A 134 2.93 -22.63 12.33
CA MET A 134 3.59 -23.91 12.07
C MET A 134 2.94 -25.03 12.88
N THR A 135 2.80 -26.20 12.25
CA THR A 135 2.26 -27.41 12.87
C THR A 135 3.26 -28.55 12.81
N ASP A 136 3.17 -29.48 13.76
CA ASP A 136 3.89 -30.75 13.66
C ASP A 136 3.24 -31.71 12.65
N GLU A 137 3.86 -32.88 12.42
CA GLU A 137 3.37 -33.95 11.55
C GLU A 137 1.95 -34.44 11.90
N ARG A 138 1.51 -34.25 13.15
CA ARG A 138 0.18 -34.64 13.64
C ARG A 138 -0.82 -33.48 13.59
N SER A 139 -0.49 -32.41 12.88
CA SER A 139 -1.29 -31.18 12.78
C SER A 139 -1.53 -30.49 14.13
N ARG A 140 -0.65 -30.71 15.12
CA ARG A 140 -0.70 -29.95 16.37
C ARG A 140 0.04 -28.62 16.17
N PRO A 141 -0.55 -27.48 16.56
CA PRO A 141 0.10 -26.19 16.41
C PRO A 141 1.34 -26.13 17.30
N LEU A 142 2.49 -25.90 16.66
CA LEU A 142 3.75 -25.55 17.33
C LEU A 142 3.77 -24.05 17.61
N VAL A 143 3.44 -23.26 16.58
CA VAL A 143 3.27 -21.80 16.65
C VAL A 143 1.96 -21.46 15.96
N VAL A 144 1.15 -20.65 16.62
CA VAL A 144 -0.08 -20.10 16.06
C VAL A 144 0.24 -18.75 15.41
N ASP A 145 -0.24 -18.59 14.19
CA ASP A 145 -0.14 -17.33 13.47
C ASP A 145 -0.92 -16.22 14.21
N TRP A 146 -0.33 -15.04 14.35
CA TRP A 146 -0.98 -13.88 14.99
C TRP A 146 -2.31 -13.47 14.35
N ARG A 147 -2.56 -13.86 13.09
CA ARG A 147 -3.82 -13.59 12.35
C ARG A 147 -4.90 -14.63 12.62
N SER A 148 -4.56 -15.74 13.26
CA SER A 148 -5.52 -16.76 13.66
C SER A 148 -6.59 -16.16 14.57
N PRO A 149 -7.86 -16.61 14.49
CA PRO A 149 -8.92 -16.19 15.40
C PRO A 149 -8.55 -16.33 16.88
N VAL A 150 -7.90 -17.43 17.29
CA VAL A 150 -7.57 -17.66 18.70
C VAL A 150 -6.56 -16.63 19.24
N ALA A 151 -5.73 -16.04 18.37
CA ALA A 151 -4.76 -15.01 18.75
C ALA A 151 -5.44 -13.69 19.16
N GLU A 152 -6.71 -13.47 18.80
CA GLU A 152 -7.50 -12.32 19.26
C GLU A 152 -7.55 -12.23 20.81
N THR A 153 -7.52 -13.38 21.49
CA THR A 153 -7.48 -13.45 22.96
C THR A 153 -6.27 -12.76 23.57
N TYR A 154 -5.14 -12.68 22.85
CA TYR A 154 -3.97 -11.91 23.28
C TYR A 154 -4.22 -10.39 23.15
N TYR A 155 -4.84 -9.97 22.05
CA TYR A 155 -5.06 -8.57 21.68
C TYR A 155 -6.30 -7.92 22.30
N ASN A 156 -7.23 -8.68 22.89
CA ASN A 156 -8.35 -8.13 23.66
C ASN A 156 -7.89 -7.39 24.93
N GLN A 157 -6.67 -7.67 25.39
CA GLN A 157 -6.02 -7.05 26.55
C GLN A 157 -6.77 -7.15 27.89
N GLU A 158 -7.69 -8.12 28.01
CA GLU A 158 -8.45 -8.41 29.23
C GLU A 158 -8.06 -9.79 29.76
N MET A 159 -7.67 -9.88 31.04
CA MET A 159 -7.51 -11.16 31.74
C MET A 159 -8.87 -11.71 32.16
N GLY A 160 -9.01 -13.04 32.21
CA GLY A 160 -10.26 -13.70 32.58
C GLY A 160 -11.14 -14.06 31.38
N PRO A 161 -12.48 -14.03 31.51
CA PRO A 161 -13.39 -14.42 30.43
C PRO A 161 -13.23 -13.53 29.21
N THR A 162 -12.95 -14.14 28.06
CA THR A 162 -12.80 -13.47 26.76
C THR A 162 -13.40 -14.34 25.65
N SER A 163 -13.43 -13.83 24.42
CA SER A 163 -13.93 -14.60 23.29
C SER A 163 -13.25 -14.23 21.98
N TYR A 164 -13.34 -15.14 21.01
CA TYR A 164 -12.91 -14.93 19.63
C TYR A 164 -13.91 -15.54 18.65
N GLN A 165 -13.95 -15.06 17.41
CA GLN A 165 -14.86 -15.53 16.36
C GLN A 165 -14.17 -16.53 15.43
N VAL A 166 -14.71 -17.73 15.28
CA VAL A 166 -14.23 -18.71 14.28
C VAL A 166 -15.41 -19.30 13.51
N ASP A 167 -15.35 -19.25 12.18
CA ASP A 167 -16.41 -19.72 11.28
C ASP A 167 -17.80 -19.16 11.63
N GLY A 168 -17.88 -17.86 11.96
CA GLY A 168 -19.12 -17.19 12.38
C GLY A 168 -19.65 -17.60 13.75
N LYS A 169 -18.88 -18.33 14.55
CA LYS A 169 -19.26 -18.77 15.90
C LYS A 169 -18.34 -18.17 16.95
N THR A 170 -18.93 -17.50 17.93
CA THR A 170 -18.21 -17.01 19.10
C THR A 170 -17.76 -18.16 19.98
N ARG A 171 -16.47 -18.21 20.30
CA ARG A 171 -15.89 -19.13 21.27
C ARG A 171 -15.50 -18.36 22.52
N THR A 172 -16.20 -18.62 23.61
CA THR A 172 -15.84 -18.08 24.93
C THR A 172 -14.76 -18.94 25.57
N VAL A 173 -13.70 -18.31 26.06
CA VAL A 173 -12.57 -18.93 26.74
C VAL A 173 -12.17 -18.08 27.93
N ASN A 174 -11.37 -18.63 28.84
CA ASN A 174 -10.84 -17.90 29.99
C ASN A 174 -9.32 -17.75 29.86
N LEU A 175 -8.84 -16.51 29.74
CA LEU A 175 -7.43 -16.17 29.64
C LEU A 175 -6.81 -16.14 31.05
N THR A 176 -5.91 -17.08 31.30
CA THR A 176 -5.29 -17.28 32.63
C THR A 176 -3.86 -16.75 32.72
N LEU A 177 -3.16 -16.68 31.59
CA LEU A 177 -1.82 -16.10 31.48
C LEU A 177 -1.70 -15.39 30.14
N ARG A 178 -1.07 -14.22 30.15
CA ARG A 178 -0.61 -13.51 28.96
C ARG A 178 0.85 -13.13 29.18
N ARG A 179 1.72 -13.69 28.35
CA ARG A 179 3.16 -13.52 28.41
C ARG A 179 3.70 -13.01 27.09
N GLN A 180 4.61 -12.06 27.15
CA GLN A 180 5.35 -11.54 26.01
C GLN A 180 6.82 -11.89 26.14
N PHE A 181 7.50 -12.07 25.02
CA PHE A 181 8.91 -12.45 24.95
C PHE A 181 9.71 -11.47 24.09
N ASP A 182 10.96 -11.27 24.49
CA ASP A 182 12.04 -10.75 23.64
C ASP A 182 12.94 -11.94 23.30
N ILE A 183 12.86 -12.39 22.04
CA ILE A 183 13.57 -13.56 21.52
C ILE A 183 14.32 -13.14 20.25
N VAL A 184 15.57 -13.59 20.16
CA VAL A 184 16.38 -13.52 18.94
C VAL A 184 16.86 -14.94 18.63
N ARG A 185 16.37 -15.51 17.53
CA ARG A 185 16.66 -16.88 17.11
C ARG A 185 16.34 -17.91 18.21
N ASP A 186 17.35 -18.55 18.77
CA ASP A 186 17.28 -19.57 19.81
C ASP A 186 17.50 -19.03 21.22
N GLN A 187 17.69 -17.72 21.38
CA GLN A 187 17.98 -17.08 22.66
C GLN A 187 16.78 -16.28 23.17
N LEU A 188 16.32 -16.64 24.37
CA LEU A 188 15.38 -15.83 25.15
C LEU A 188 16.17 -14.72 25.83
N ASN A 189 15.87 -13.47 25.51
CA ASN A 189 16.48 -12.32 26.17
C ASN A 189 15.74 -11.99 27.46
N MET A 190 14.42 -11.83 27.38
CA MET A 190 13.54 -11.42 28.48
C MET A 190 12.09 -11.91 28.25
N TYR A 191 11.30 -12.00 29.32
CA TYR A 191 9.85 -12.23 29.23
C TYR A 191 9.10 -11.36 30.25
N PHE A 192 7.81 -11.12 29.98
CA PHE A 192 6.93 -10.29 30.82
C PHE A 192 5.52 -10.87 30.89
N ASP A 193 4.92 -10.92 32.08
CA ASP A 193 3.51 -11.30 32.28
C ASP A 193 2.66 -10.05 32.43
N THR A 194 1.68 -9.85 31.55
CA THR A 194 0.93 -8.59 31.46
C THR A 194 -0.50 -8.77 31.98
N THR A 195 -0.80 -8.24 33.17
CA THR A 195 -2.12 -8.30 33.81
C THR A 195 -3.04 -7.12 33.48
N ILE A 196 -2.50 -5.94 33.15
CA ILE A 196 -3.23 -4.72 32.76
C ILE A 196 -2.49 -4.04 31.59
N ALA A 197 -3.23 -3.48 30.63
CA ALA A 197 -2.73 -2.79 29.43
C ALA A 197 -1.90 -1.50 29.65
N ILE A 198 -1.66 -1.04 30.89
CA ILE A 198 -1.30 0.36 31.16
C ILE A 198 0.18 0.55 31.58
N GLN A 199 1.03 -0.48 31.59
CA GLN A 199 2.46 -0.32 31.95
C GLN A 199 3.44 -0.94 30.94
N ASP A 200 3.19 -0.73 29.65
CA ASP A 200 4.08 -1.10 28.53
C ASP A 200 5.34 -0.20 28.40
N SER A 201 5.53 0.76 29.32
CA SER A 201 6.64 1.71 29.26
C SER A 201 7.99 1.11 29.68
N LEU A 202 8.02 -0.01 30.40
CA LEU A 202 9.23 -0.80 30.69
C LEU A 202 9.61 -1.72 29.53
N LEU A 203 8.61 -2.32 28.89
CA LEU A 203 8.74 -3.14 27.69
C LEU A 203 9.28 -2.33 26.49
N LEU A 204 8.66 -1.19 26.18
CA LEU A 204 9.09 -0.29 25.10
C LEU A 204 10.52 0.25 25.32
N GLY A 205 10.92 0.49 26.57
CA GLY A 205 12.26 0.97 26.92
C GLY A 205 13.35 -0.09 26.85
N ALA A 206 13.03 -1.35 27.18
CA ALA A 206 13.93 -2.49 27.04
C ALA A 206 14.11 -2.88 25.56
N LEU A 207 13.01 -2.88 24.79
CA LEU A 207 13.01 -3.18 23.35
C LEU A 207 13.70 -2.09 22.51
N LYS A 208 13.55 -0.79 22.84
CA LYS A 208 14.24 0.33 22.14
C LYS A 208 15.76 0.28 22.26
N LYS A 209 16.31 -0.28 23.35
CA LYS A 209 17.77 -0.23 23.62
C LYS A 209 18.61 -1.24 22.83
N ARG A 210 17.99 -2.20 22.13
CA ARG A 210 18.73 -3.31 21.49
C ARG A 210 18.42 -3.61 20.03
N HIS A 211 17.36 -3.06 19.43
CA HIS A 211 17.00 -3.40 18.04
C HIS A 211 17.22 -2.24 17.05
N THR A 212 18.14 -2.47 16.11
CA THR A 212 18.21 -1.80 14.81
C THR A 212 17.07 -2.27 13.87
N GLU A 213 16.36 -3.35 14.24
CA GLU A 213 15.26 -3.94 13.50
C GLU A 213 13.89 -3.51 14.08
N LYS A 214 13.51 -2.25 13.85
CA LYS A 214 12.20 -1.69 14.25
C LYS A 214 10.97 -2.42 13.66
N LEU A 215 11.19 -3.34 12.71
CA LEU A 215 10.17 -3.91 11.83
C LEU A 215 9.44 -5.14 12.41
N GLN A 216 10.11 -5.97 13.22
CA GLN A 216 9.52 -7.22 13.74
C GLN A 216 8.61 -7.01 14.97
N ALA A 217 8.73 -5.87 15.67
CA ALA A 217 8.03 -5.62 16.94
C ALA A 217 6.57 -5.12 16.77
N ILE A 218 6.12 -4.85 15.55
CA ILE A 218 4.85 -4.16 15.29
C ILE A 218 3.64 -5.07 15.60
N THR A 219 3.73 -6.37 15.31
CA THR A 219 2.63 -7.34 15.57
C THR A 219 2.48 -7.70 17.04
N ALA A 220 3.59 -7.71 17.79
CA ALA A 220 3.58 -8.02 19.23
C ALA A 220 2.94 -6.90 20.07
N THR A 221 2.99 -5.67 19.55
CA THR A 221 2.59 -4.45 20.25
C THR A 221 1.23 -3.92 19.81
N ILE A 222 0.47 -4.66 19.00
CA ILE A 222 -0.87 -4.25 18.55
C ILE A 222 -1.76 -3.99 19.76
N GLN A 223 -2.35 -2.80 19.76
CA GLN A 223 -3.20 -2.32 20.82
C GLN A 223 -4.66 -2.65 20.55
N ARG A 224 -5.52 -2.58 21.56
CA ARG A 224 -6.94 -2.93 21.41
C ARG A 224 -7.62 -2.14 20.27
N GLU A 225 -7.48 -0.81 20.27
CA GLU A 225 -8.05 0.06 19.22
C GLU A 225 -7.49 -0.24 17.83
N GLN A 226 -6.21 -0.60 17.74
CA GLN A 226 -5.55 -0.99 16.50
C GLN A 226 -6.06 -2.35 16.01
N ASN A 227 -6.22 -3.32 16.92
CA ASN A 227 -6.75 -4.64 16.63
C ASN A 227 -8.21 -4.58 16.16
N GLU A 228 -9.02 -3.68 16.73
CA GLU A 228 -10.38 -3.40 16.27
C GLU A 228 -10.40 -3.00 14.79
N VAL A 229 -9.47 -2.13 14.35
CA VAL A 229 -9.33 -1.78 12.93
C VAL A 229 -8.81 -2.96 12.11
N VAL A 230 -7.73 -3.62 12.54
CA VAL A 230 -7.10 -4.72 11.79
C VAL A 230 -8.09 -5.85 11.53
N ARG A 231 -8.86 -6.24 12.54
CA ARG A 231 -9.83 -7.34 12.49
C ARG A 231 -11.25 -6.91 12.19
N HIS A 232 -11.49 -5.62 11.92
CA HIS A 232 -12.81 -5.10 11.58
C HIS A 232 -13.45 -5.92 10.45
N ASP A 233 -14.76 -6.12 10.55
CA ASP A 233 -15.53 -6.81 9.52
C ASP A 233 -15.30 -6.20 8.14
N ASP A 234 -15.49 -7.04 7.12
CA ASP A 234 -15.36 -6.60 5.75
C ASP A 234 -16.62 -5.85 5.31
N VAL A 235 -16.45 -4.54 5.17
CA VAL A 235 -17.48 -3.57 4.83
C VAL A 235 -17.05 -2.82 3.59
N PRO A 236 -18.00 -2.27 2.80
CA PRO A 236 -17.65 -1.55 1.57
C PRO A 236 -16.62 -0.45 1.79
N VAL A 237 -16.69 0.29 2.90
CA VAL A 237 -15.75 1.36 3.24
C VAL A 237 -15.56 1.45 4.75
N LEU A 238 -14.30 1.44 5.17
CA LEU A 238 -13.88 1.70 6.56
C LEU A 238 -13.04 2.98 6.60
N LEU A 239 -13.55 4.01 7.27
CA LEU A 239 -12.85 5.28 7.50
C LEU A 239 -12.26 5.32 8.90
N VAL A 240 -10.95 5.51 9.00
CA VAL A 240 -10.21 5.46 10.27
C VAL A 240 -9.54 6.81 10.52
N ASN A 241 -10.03 7.51 11.53
CA ASN A 241 -9.44 8.77 12.00
C ASN A 241 -8.51 8.51 13.18
N GLY A 242 -7.20 8.63 12.96
CA GLY A 242 -6.19 8.38 13.99
C GLY A 242 -5.32 9.59 14.23
N ILE A 243 -5.10 9.94 15.50
CA ILE A 243 -4.22 11.06 15.86
C ILE A 243 -2.75 10.81 15.48
N ALA A 244 -1.92 11.84 15.62
CA ALA A 244 -0.50 11.70 15.38
C ALA A 244 0.16 10.70 16.35
N GLY A 245 0.98 9.79 15.79
CA GLY A 245 1.67 8.77 16.57
C GLY A 245 0.81 7.59 17.01
N SER A 246 -0.41 7.43 16.49
CA SER A 246 -1.29 6.28 16.80
C SER A 246 -0.97 4.98 16.05
N GLY A 247 0.02 5.00 15.15
CA GLY A 247 0.43 3.82 14.39
C GLY A 247 -0.43 3.52 13.16
N LYS A 248 -1.12 4.52 12.58
CA LYS A 248 -1.94 4.40 11.36
C LYS A 248 -1.32 3.53 10.26
N THR A 249 -0.13 3.88 9.77
CA THR A 249 0.54 3.11 8.70
C THR A 249 0.82 1.66 9.13
N SER A 250 1.16 1.41 10.39
CA SER A 250 1.31 0.05 10.93
C SER A 250 0.00 -0.72 10.92
N VAL A 251 -1.10 -0.09 11.35
CA VAL A 251 -2.46 -0.66 11.31
C VAL A 251 -2.87 -1.00 9.88
N LEU A 252 -2.55 -0.12 8.92
CA LEU A 252 -2.83 -0.33 7.50
C LEU A 252 -2.17 -1.61 6.98
N LEU A 253 -0.86 -1.76 7.22
CA LEU A 253 -0.09 -2.93 6.79
C LEU A 253 -0.54 -4.21 7.50
N GLN A 254 -0.84 -4.11 8.78
CA GLN A 254 -1.39 -5.24 9.54
C GLN A 254 -2.76 -5.68 9.01
N ARG A 255 -3.62 -4.73 8.62
CA ARG A 255 -4.91 -5.04 8.00
C ARG A 255 -4.75 -5.71 6.64
N ILE A 256 -3.83 -5.23 5.80
CA ILE A 256 -3.48 -5.89 4.53
C ILE A 256 -3.04 -7.34 4.78
N ALA A 257 -2.09 -7.54 5.69
CA ALA A 257 -1.59 -8.88 6.01
C ALA A 257 -2.67 -9.80 6.62
N PHE A 258 -3.62 -9.24 7.39
CA PHE A 258 -4.76 -9.95 7.93
C PHE A 258 -5.76 -10.37 6.83
N LEU A 259 -6.08 -9.47 5.89
CA LEU A 259 -6.99 -9.75 4.77
C LEU A 259 -6.41 -10.83 3.84
N LEU A 260 -5.13 -10.71 3.47
CA LEU A 260 -4.42 -11.72 2.67
C LEU A 260 -4.44 -13.09 3.36
N TYR A 261 -4.20 -13.14 4.67
CA TYR A 261 -4.29 -14.39 5.42
C TYR A 261 -5.70 -14.98 5.46
N ARG A 262 -6.70 -14.15 5.79
CA ARG A 262 -8.09 -14.57 5.95
C ARG A 262 -8.68 -15.05 4.63
N GLU A 263 -8.29 -14.42 3.51
CA GLU A 263 -8.84 -14.65 2.19
C GLU A 263 -7.85 -15.28 1.20
N ARG A 264 -6.76 -15.88 1.69
CA ARG A 264 -5.68 -16.51 0.89
C ARG A 264 -6.12 -17.51 -0.18
N ALA A 265 -7.36 -18.03 -0.10
CA ALA A 265 -7.92 -18.92 -1.11
C ALA A 265 -8.54 -18.19 -2.32
N THR A 266 -8.80 -16.88 -2.18
CA THR A 266 -9.62 -16.08 -3.12
C THR A 266 -9.08 -14.67 -3.38
N LEU A 267 -8.13 -14.20 -2.58
CA LEU A 267 -7.54 -12.88 -2.68
C LEU A 267 -6.08 -13.03 -3.08
N SER A 268 -5.70 -12.45 -4.20
CA SER A 268 -4.30 -12.32 -4.60
C SER A 268 -3.75 -10.92 -4.31
N PRO A 269 -2.43 -10.77 -4.07
CA PRO A 269 -1.83 -9.48 -3.74
C PRO A 269 -2.02 -8.39 -4.81
N ASP A 270 -2.10 -8.78 -6.09
CA ASP A 270 -2.35 -7.87 -7.22
C ASP A 270 -3.76 -7.27 -7.22
N GLN A 271 -4.71 -7.85 -6.47
CA GLN A 271 -6.06 -7.32 -6.27
C GLN A 271 -6.15 -6.32 -5.12
N VAL A 272 -5.02 -6.04 -4.44
CA VAL A 272 -4.92 -5.11 -3.32
C VAL A 272 -4.12 -3.90 -3.76
N TRP A 273 -4.72 -2.72 -3.67
CA TRP A 273 -4.07 -1.44 -4.01
C TRP A 273 -3.77 -0.65 -2.76
N LEU A 274 -2.55 -0.11 -2.65
CA LEU A 274 -2.11 0.76 -1.58
C LEU A 274 -1.67 2.11 -2.16
N PHE A 275 -2.48 3.13 -1.92
CA PHE A 275 -2.17 4.51 -2.27
C PHE A 275 -1.39 5.19 -1.14
N THR A 276 -0.20 5.69 -1.47
CA THR A 276 0.67 6.41 -0.53
C THR A 276 0.96 7.83 -1.04
N PRO A 277 1.20 8.80 -0.14
CA PRO A 277 1.50 10.17 -0.53
C PRO A 277 2.92 10.33 -1.10
N ASN A 278 3.84 9.41 -0.81
CA ASN A 278 5.24 9.49 -1.22
C ASN A 278 5.87 8.10 -1.39
N THR A 279 6.79 7.96 -2.33
CA THR A 279 7.54 6.73 -2.66
C THR A 279 8.54 6.31 -1.58
N VAL A 280 8.93 7.20 -0.66
CA VAL A 280 9.83 6.85 0.47
C VAL A 280 9.28 5.70 1.31
N PHE A 281 7.95 5.57 1.40
CA PHE A 281 7.29 4.49 2.13
C PHE A 281 7.36 3.13 1.43
N GLU A 282 7.67 3.08 0.14
CA GLU A 282 7.76 1.83 -0.63
C GLU A 282 8.83 0.89 -0.04
N SER A 283 10.02 1.42 0.24
CA SER A 283 11.10 0.65 0.89
C SER A 283 10.74 0.10 2.28
N TYR A 284 9.88 0.83 3.02
CA TYR A 284 9.36 0.37 4.30
C TYR A 284 8.36 -0.78 4.10
N ILE A 285 7.43 -0.64 3.15
CA ILE A 285 6.44 -1.67 2.81
C ILE A 285 7.14 -2.95 2.32
N ASP A 286 8.15 -2.80 1.46
CA ASP A 286 8.98 -3.88 0.93
C ASP A 286 9.71 -4.69 1.99
N THR A 287 9.82 -4.16 3.20
CA THR A 287 10.43 -4.86 4.33
C THR A 287 9.39 -5.37 5.33
N VAL A 288 8.34 -4.60 5.63
CA VAL A 288 7.35 -4.94 6.67
C VAL A 288 6.49 -6.14 6.29
N LEU A 289 5.79 -6.09 5.15
CA LEU A 289 4.84 -7.15 4.80
C LEU A 289 5.53 -8.51 4.61
N PRO A 290 6.71 -8.58 3.96
CA PRO A 290 7.46 -9.83 3.87
C PRO A 290 7.90 -10.36 5.24
N SER A 291 8.24 -9.47 6.19
CA SER A 291 8.55 -9.87 7.57
C SER A 291 7.34 -10.44 8.32
N MET A 292 6.13 -10.16 7.84
CA MET A 292 4.86 -10.72 8.34
C MET A 292 4.41 -11.96 7.54
N GLY A 293 5.23 -12.39 6.57
CA GLY A 293 4.96 -13.57 5.73
C GLY A 293 3.97 -13.35 4.60
N GLU A 294 3.75 -12.10 4.20
CA GLU A 294 2.83 -11.74 3.11
C GLU A 294 3.55 -11.06 1.95
N ALA A 295 2.98 -11.21 0.76
CA ALA A 295 3.46 -10.52 -0.43
C ALA A 295 2.97 -9.06 -0.47
N ASN A 296 3.69 -8.22 -1.20
CA ASN A 296 3.35 -6.80 -1.29
C ASN A 296 2.14 -6.57 -2.21
N PRO A 297 1.24 -5.63 -1.84
CA PRO A 297 0.17 -5.17 -2.70
C PRO A 297 0.70 -4.25 -3.82
N GLN A 298 -0.17 -3.91 -4.77
CA GLN A 298 0.10 -2.85 -5.75
C GLN A 298 0.24 -1.50 -5.04
N THR A 299 1.47 -1.05 -4.82
CA THR A 299 1.75 0.23 -4.13
C THR A 299 1.95 1.34 -5.16
N VAL A 300 1.21 2.45 -5.03
CA VAL A 300 1.23 3.52 -6.02
C VAL A 300 1.02 4.89 -5.38
N THR A 301 1.59 5.94 -5.98
CA THR A 301 1.25 7.33 -5.64
C THR A 301 0.16 7.86 -6.56
N TRP A 302 -0.57 8.91 -6.17
CA TRP A 302 -1.55 9.54 -7.07
C TRP A 302 -0.94 9.93 -8.43
N ARG A 303 0.28 10.47 -8.43
CA ARG A 303 1.02 10.83 -9.65
C ARG A 303 1.25 9.60 -10.54
N ALA A 304 1.82 8.53 -9.98
CA ALA A 304 2.12 7.31 -10.73
C ALA A 304 0.83 6.67 -11.27
N PHE A 305 -0.26 6.72 -10.51
CA PHE A 305 -1.58 6.29 -10.98
C PHE A 305 -2.05 7.13 -12.18
N VAL A 306 -2.00 8.47 -12.10
CA VAL A 306 -2.35 9.36 -13.21
C VAL A 306 -1.50 9.10 -14.46
N GLU A 307 -0.19 8.89 -14.29
CA GLU A 307 0.74 8.56 -15.37
C GLU A 307 0.39 7.21 -16.03
N ALA A 308 0.16 6.17 -15.23
CA ALA A 308 -0.25 4.85 -15.71
C ALA A 308 -1.60 4.88 -16.47
N GLN A 309 -2.47 5.83 -16.12
CA GLN A 309 -3.74 6.05 -16.84
C GLN A 309 -3.57 6.93 -18.10
N GLY A 310 -2.36 7.33 -18.48
CA GLY A 310 -2.10 8.14 -19.68
C GLY A 310 -2.41 9.63 -19.52
N ALA A 311 -2.52 10.11 -18.27
CA ALA A 311 -2.79 11.51 -17.94
C ALA A 311 -1.59 12.25 -17.32
N GLY A 312 -0.38 11.69 -17.42
CA GLY A 312 0.84 12.21 -16.78
C GLY A 312 1.31 13.60 -17.23
N GLU A 313 0.96 14.04 -18.44
CA GLU A 313 1.34 15.37 -18.96
C GLU A 313 0.43 16.50 -18.45
N ARG A 314 -0.65 16.17 -17.73
CA ARG A 314 -1.62 17.14 -17.20
C ARG A 314 -1.26 17.58 -15.79
N ASP A 315 -1.85 18.69 -15.34
CA ASP A 315 -1.81 19.01 -13.91
C ASP A 315 -2.49 17.87 -13.12
N LEU A 316 -1.96 17.54 -11.94
CA LEU A 316 -2.41 16.38 -11.16
C LEU A 316 -3.85 16.51 -10.62
N GLY A 317 -4.53 17.63 -10.85
CA GLY A 317 -5.89 17.85 -10.39
C GLY A 317 -5.97 18.25 -8.92
N LEU A 318 -4.91 18.85 -8.38
CA LEU A 318 -4.84 19.24 -6.97
C LEU A 318 -5.80 20.39 -6.64
N ASP A 319 -6.11 21.25 -7.61
CA ASP A 319 -7.01 22.40 -7.46
C ASP A 319 -8.33 22.22 -8.23
N THR A 320 -8.66 20.98 -8.62
CA THR A 320 -9.88 20.71 -9.41
C THR A 320 -11.13 20.90 -8.57
N ASP A 321 -12.02 21.78 -9.03
CA ASP A 321 -13.35 21.97 -8.45
C ASP A 321 -14.21 20.70 -8.61
N PRO A 322 -14.65 20.05 -7.53
CA PRO A 322 -15.49 18.85 -7.60
C PRO A 322 -16.79 19.07 -8.37
N ALA A 323 -17.30 20.31 -8.44
CA ALA A 323 -18.47 20.63 -9.24
C ALA A 323 -18.22 20.49 -10.75
N SER A 324 -16.97 20.58 -11.22
CA SER A 324 -16.67 20.30 -12.63
C SER A 324 -16.92 18.83 -12.97
N LEU A 325 -16.55 17.89 -12.08
CA LEU A 325 -16.83 16.46 -12.28
C LEU A 325 -18.33 16.17 -12.30
N ARG A 326 -19.11 16.77 -11.40
CA ARG A 326 -20.57 16.65 -11.41
C ARG A 326 -21.19 17.22 -12.69
N ARG A 327 -20.65 18.33 -13.22
CA ARG A 327 -21.07 18.88 -14.52
C ARG A 327 -20.74 17.95 -15.67
N LEU A 328 -19.56 17.32 -15.68
CA LEU A 328 -19.21 16.30 -16.68
C LEU A 328 -20.20 15.13 -16.64
N GLU A 329 -20.52 14.60 -15.46
CA GLU A 329 -21.47 13.51 -15.30
C GLU A 329 -22.88 13.89 -15.78
N ALA A 330 -23.37 15.06 -15.38
CA ALA A 330 -24.68 15.55 -15.82
C ALA A 330 -24.75 15.78 -17.34
N ALA A 331 -23.68 16.33 -17.93
CA ALA A 331 -23.62 16.62 -19.37
C ALA A 331 -23.37 15.37 -20.23
N ALA A 332 -22.84 14.28 -19.66
CA ALA A 332 -22.54 13.07 -20.42
C ALA A 332 -23.79 12.39 -21.00
N ALA A 333 -24.94 12.50 -20.32
CA ALA A 333 -26.20 11.90 -20.77
C ALA A 333 -26.68 12.46 -22.12
N ASP A 334 -26.46 13.75 -22.37
CA ASP A 334 -26.88 14.47 -23.57
C ASP A 334 -25.72 14.73 -24.54
N LEU A 335 -24.55 14.13 -24.31
CA LEU A 335 -23.37 14.36 -25.13
C LEU A 335 -23.53 13.76 -26.52
N VAL A 336 -23.32 14.59 -27.54
CA VAL A 336 -23.18 14.17 -28.94
C VAL A 336 -21.73 14.36 -29.37
N LEU A 337 -21.14 13.33 -29.97
CA LEU A 337 -19.79 13.38 -30.52
C LEU A 337 -19.81 14.06 -31.90
N GLU A 338 -18.94 15.05 -32.08
CA GLU A 338 -18.71 15.74 -33.35
C GLU A 338 -17.61 15.05 -34.15
N ALA A 339 -17.57 15.27 -35.47
CA ALA A 339 -16.53 14.69 -36.34
C ALA A 339 -15.11 15.03 -35.89
N ASP A 340 -14.90 16.25 -35.38
CA ASP A 340 -13.61 16.71 -34.86
C ASP A 340 -13.24 16.13 -33.49
N ASP A 341 -14.18 15.51 -32.78
CA ASP A 341 -13.88 14.77 -31.54
C ASP A 341 -13.19 13.44 -31.82
N LEU A 342 -13.18 13.03 -33.09
CA LEU A 342 -12.65 11.75 -33.53
C LEU A 342 -11.24 11.93 -34.10
N ARG A 343 -10.39 10.94 -33.86
CA ARG A 343 -9.03 10.85 -34.38
C ARG A 343 -8.87 9.51 -35.08
N GLU A 344 -8.13 9.52 -36.18
CA GLU A 344 -7.72 8.29 -36.86
C GLU A 344 -6.91 7.34 -35.98
N ILE A 345 -6.98 6.06 -36.30
CA ILE A 345 -6.11 5.03 -35.75
C ILE A 345 -5.02 4.79 -36.78
N ARG A 346 -3.77 4.99 -36.36
CA ARG A 346 -2.57 4.82 -37.15
C ARG A 346 -1.52 4.09 -36.34
N GLU A 347 -0.61 3.41 -37.02
CA GLU A 347 0.57 2.81 -36.42
C GLU A 347 1.79 3.20 -37.25
N GLY A 348 2.75 3.87 -36.63
CA GLY A 348 3.78 4.62 -37.36
C GLY A 348 3.16 5.65 -38.33
N ASP A 349 3.54 5.55 -39.59
CA ASP A 349 3.05 6.43 -40.66
C ASP A 349 1.77 5.90 -41.35
N GLU A 350 1.38 4.64 -41.11
CA GLU A 350 0.24 4.01 -41.79
C GLU A 350 -1.08 4.32 -41.06
N VAL A 351 -2.04 4.89 -41.79
CA VAL A 351 -3.39 5.16 -41.28
C VAL A 351 -4.30 3.95 -41.52
N LEU A 352 -4.57 3.21 -40.46
CA LEU A 352 -5.36 1.98 -40.48
C LEU A 352 -6.86 2.26 -40.54
N LEU A 353 -7.35 3.23 -39.76
CA LEU A 353 -8.74 3.68 -39.78
C LEU A 353 -8.83 5.20 -39.80
N LYS A 354 -9.43 5.75 -40.86
CA LYS A 354 -9.62 7.20 -41.06
C LYS A 354 -10.75 7.75 -40.16
N PRO A 355 -10.77 9.06 -39.87
CA PRO A 355 -11.79 9.65 -38.99
C PRO A 355 -13.22 9.41 -39.47
N GLY A 356 -13.47 9.46 -40.79
CA GLY A 356 -14.80 9.16 -41.35
C GLY A 356 -15.23 7.70 -41.16
N GLN A 357 -14.30 6.75 -41.13
CA GLN A 357 -14.60 5.36 -40.79
C GLN A 357 -14.94 5.22 -39.29
N ILE A 358 -14.33 6.02 -38.43
CA ILE A 358 -14.62 6.01 -37.00
C ILE A 358 -15.97 6.68 -36.74
N GLN A 359 -16.25 7.79 -37.42
CA GLN A 359 -17.54 8.48 -37.39
C GLN A 359 -18.68 7.55 -37.81
N GLY A 360 -18.51 6.79 -38.91
CA GLY A 360 -19.52 5.82 -39.33
C GLY A 360 -19.70 4.63 -38.36
N ALA A 361 -18.77 4.39 -37.43
CA ALA A 361 -18.96 3.42 -36.34
C ALA A 361 -19.73 4.05 -35.16
N VAL A 362 -19.39 5.30 -34.81
CA VAL A 362 -20.09 6.12 -33.80
C VAL A 362 -21.57 6.32 -34.18
N GLU A 363 -21.85 6.74 -35.41
CA GLU A 363 -23.21 7.02 -35.90
C GLU A 363 -24.11 5.78 -35.87
N LYS A 364 -23.54 4.59 -36.13
CA LYS A 364 -24.24 3.29 -36.10
C LYS A 364 -24.86 2.99 -34.74
N PHE A 365 -24.32 3.56 -33.66
CA PHE A 365 -24.76 3.34 -32.29
C PHE A 365 -25.27 4.61 -31.60
N SER A 366 -25.51 5.68 -32.37
CA SER A 366 -25.95 7.00 -31.86
C SER A 366 -27.29 6.99 -31.11
N GLN A 367 -28.08 5.93 -31.22
CA GLN A 367 -29.29 5.73 -30.40
C GLN A 367 -28.99 5.47 -28.91
N PHE A 368 -27.76 5.09 -28.57
CA PHE A 368 -27.34 4.92 -27.17
C PHE A 368 -26.62 6.19 -26.71
N PRO A 369 -26.89 6.67 -25.49
CA PRO A 369 -26.13 7.78 -24.93
C PRO A 369 -24.65 7.39 -24.77
N VAL A 370 -23.77 8.37 -24.88
CA VAL A 370 -22.34 8.17 -24.71
C VAL A 370 -22.06 7.66 -23.30
N GLY A 371 -21.40 6.52 -23.20
CA GLY A 371 -21.20 5.80 -21.96
C GLY A 371 -20.72 4.36 -22.19
N PRO A 372 -20.70 3.50 -21.16
CA PRO A 372 -20.00 2.22 -21.20
C PRO A 372 -20.48 1.29 -22.32
N ARG A 373 -21.80 1.20 -22.48
CA ARG A 373 -22.43 0.36 -23.51
C ARG A 373 -22.14 0.90 -24.91
N PHE A 374 -22.29 2.20 -25.11
CA PHE A 374 -22.00 2.84 -26.39
C PHE A 374 -20.54 2.63 -26.79
N THR A 375 -19.62 2.89 -25.86
CA THR A 375 -18.18 2.74 -26.05
C THR A 375 -17.79 1.31 -26.41
N ALA A 376 -18.33 0.30 -25.71
CA ALA A 376 -18.07 -1.11 -26.02
C ALA A 376 -18.54 -1.48 -27.43
N LEU A 377 -19.74 -1.08 -27.83
CA LEU A 377 -20.28 -1.36 -29.17
C LEU A 377 -19.45 -0.70 -30.28
N VAL A 378 -18.99 0.54 -30.06
CA VAL A 378 -18.11 1.22 -31.01
C VAL A 378 -16.77 0.52 -31.09
N LYS A 379 -16.16 0.11 -29.97
CA LYS A 379 -14.91 -0.66 -29.98
C LYS A 379 -15.04 -1.95 -30.79
N ASP A 380 -16.08 -2.75 -30.56
CA ASP A 380 -16.31 -4.01 -31.31
C ASP A 380 -16.43 -3.76 -32.83
N GLU A 381 -17.12 -2.68 -33.22
CA GLU A 381 -17.24 -2.29 -34.63
C GLU A 381 -15.91 -1.78 -35.20
N LEU A 382 -15.12 -1.04 -34.44
CA LEU A 382 -13.80 -0.58 -34.85
C LEU A 382 -12.83 -1.74 -35.03
N HIS A 383 -12.81 -2.71 -34.11
CA HIS A 383 -12.06 -3.96 -34.27
C HIS A 383 -12.50 -4.70 -35.53
N SER A 384 -13.80 -4.85 -35.75
CA SER A 384 -14.33 -5.46 -36.98
C SER A 384 -13.95 -4.70 -38.27
N ARG A 385 -13.73 -3.38 -38.21
CA ARG A 385 -13.23 -2.58 -39.34
C ARG A 385 -11.73 -2.75 -39.54
N LEU A 386 -10.97 -2.80 -38.44
CA LEU A 386 -9.53 -3.05 -38.44
C LEU A 386 -9.23 -4.43 -39.03
N GLU A 387 -9.95 -5.45 -38.59
CA GLU A 387 -9.88 -6.82 -39.13
C GLU A 387 -10.06 -6.87 -40.64
N ARG A 388 -11.09 -6.17 -41.15
CA ARG A 388 -11.33 -6.06 -42.60
C ARG A 388 -10.21 -5.31 -43.33
N ARG A 389 -9.63 -4.28 -42.70
CA ARG A 389 -8.48 -3.54 -43.25
C ARG A 389 -7.26 -4.45 -43.35
N PHE A 390 -6.97 -5.22 -42.31
CA PHE A 390 -5.88 -6.19 -42.31
C PHE A 390 -6.05 -7.26 -43.40
N THR A 391 -7.27 -7.81 -43.57
CA THR A 391 -7.56 -8.75 -44.68
C THR A 391 -7.42 -8.11 -46.05
N GLN A 392 -7.68 -6.81 -46.17
CA GLN A 392 -7.45 -6.09 -47.43
C GLN A 392 -5.95 -5.92 -47.69
N MET A 393 -5.17 -5.57 -46.67
CA MET A 393 -3.72 -5.37 -46.77
C MET A 393 -2.99 -6.67 -47.08
N SER A 394 -3.42 -7.81 -46.53
CA SER A 394 -2.81 -9.11 -46.81
C SER A 394 -2.99 -9.60 -48.26
N LYS A 395 -3.90 -8.96 -49.01
CA LYS A 395 -4.12 -9.20 -50.44
C LYS A 395 -3.34 -8.23 -51.34
N SER A 396 -2.54 -7.34 -50.75
CA SER A 396 -1.71 -6.40 -51.51
C SER A 396 -0.49 -7.13 -52.06
N GLU A 397 -0.30 -7.09 -53.38
CA GLU A 397 0.88 -7.67 -54.04
C GLU A 397 2.18 -7.10 -53.45
N GLU A 398 2.23 -5.78 -53.20
CA GLU A 398 3.40 -5.10 -52.62
C GLU A 398 3.79 -5.68 -51.24
N LEU A 399 2.81 -6.00 -50.39
CA LEU A 399 3.07 -6.55 -49.05
C LEU A 399 3.46 -8.03 -49.12
N GLN A 400 2.89 -8.78 -50.07
CA GLN A 400 3.25 -10.17 -50.31
C GLN A 400 4.67 -10.29 -50.86
N GLU A 401 5.06 -9.41 -51.78
CA GLU A 401 6.44 -9.33 -52.28
C GLU A 401 7.42 -8.98 -51.16
N GLU A 402 7.13 -7.93 -50.38
CA GLU A 402 7.94 -7.55 -49.22
C GLU A 402 8.14 -8.72 -48.25
N MET A 403 7.06 -9.44 -47.95
CA MET A 403 7.09 -10.62 -47.08
C MET A 403 8.00 -11.73 -47.62
N LEU A 404 7.91 -12.03 -48.91
CA LEU A 404 8.72 -13.08 -49.54
C LEU A 404 10.20 -12.70 -49.67
N GLU A 405 10.51 -11.41 -49.68
CA GLU A 405 11.88 -10.88 -49.70
C GLU A 405 12.53 -10.79 -48.31
N MET A 406 11.79 -11.07 -47.22
CA MET A 406 12.32 -11.07 -45.85
C MET A 406 13.46 -12.07 -45.69
N ASP A 407 14.50 -11.67 -44.94
CA ASP A 407 15.58 -12.59 -44.58
C ASP A 407 15.17 -13.61 -43.50
N ILE A 408 16.03 -14.60 -43.25
CA ILE A 408 15.72 -15.69 -42.31
C ILE A 408 15.51 -15.17 -40.88
N GLU A 409 16.28 -14.16 -40.44
CA GLU A 409 16.15 -13.61 -39.09
C GLU A 409 14.79 -12.92 -38.92
N GLN A 410 14.40 -12.11 -39.90
CA GLN A 410 13.11 -11.43 -39.93
C GLN A 410 11.93 -12.41 -40.00
N GLN A 411 12.04 -13.48 -40.78
CA GLN A 411 10.99 -14.50 -40.86
C GLN A 411 10.81 -15.21 -39.52
N VAL A 412 11.90 -15.59 -38.84
CA VAL A 412 11.83 -16.22 -37.52
C VAL A 412 11.26 -15.25 -36.47
N GLU A 413 11.58 -13.96 -36.54
CA GLU A 413 11.02 -12.96 -35.63
C GLU A 413 9.49 -12.83 -35.76
N VAL A 414 8.97 -12.79 -36.99
CA VAL A 414 7.54 -12.57 -37.25
C VAL A 414 6.73 -13.85 -37.15
N PHE A 415 7.24 -14.94 -37.73
CA PHE A 415 6.48 -16.19 -37.90
C PHE A 415 6.92 -17.30 -36.96
N GLY A 416 8.05 -17.16 -36.27
CA GLY A 416 8.68 -18.22 -35.48
C GLY A 416 9.38 -19.29 -36.33
N GLU A 417 9.30 -19.18 -37.65
CA GLU A 417 9.77 -20.18 -38.62
C GLU A 417 10.10 -19.53 -39.96
N THR A 418 10.85 -20.24 -40.81
CA THR A 418 11.02 -19.85 -42.21
C THR A 418 9.79 -20.21 -43.02
N ILE A 419 9.38 -19.32 -43.93
CA ILE A 419 8.17 -19.49 -44.74
C ILE A 419 8.51 -19.93 -46.16
N SER A 420 7.65 -20.75 -46.76
CA SER A 420 7.73 -21.16 -48.18
C SER A 420 6.32 -21.46 -48.69
N PRO A 421 5.49 -20.43 -48.95
CA PRO A 421 4.10 -20.64 -49.33
C PRO A 421 3.97 -21.38 -50.68
N ASP A 422 3.14 -22.42 -50.69
CA ASP A 422 2.93 -23.30 -51.86
C ASP A 422 1.89 -22.73 -52.85
N ASP A 423 0.96 -21.90 -52.37
CA ASP A 423 -0.12 -21.33 -53.16
C ASP A 423 -0.51 -19.91 -52.70
N GLU A 424 -1.40 -19.27 -53.46
CA GLU A 424 -1.88 -17.92 -53.18
C GLU A 424 -2.61 -17.82 -51.83
N ALA A 425 -3.28 -18.90 -51.40
CA ALA A 425 -4.00 -18.91 -50.12
C ALA A 425 -3.03 -18.89 -48.94
N GLN A 426 -1.97 -19.70 -48.98
CA GLN A 426 -0.90 -19.67 -47.99
C GLN A 426 -0.14 -18.34 -48.01
N THR A 427 0.11 -17.76 -49.20
CA THR A 427 0.74 -16.42 -49.29
C THR A 427 -0.10 -15.36 -48.57
N ILE A 428 -1.42 -15.36 -48.76
CA ILE A 428 -2.33 -14.43 -48.07
C ILE A 428 -2.35 -14.68 -46.55
N GLU A 429 -2.24 -15.93 -46.11
CA GLU A 429 -2.20 -16.30 -44.69
C GLU A 429 -0.92 -15.80 -44.00
N TYR A 430 0.25 -16.02 -44.59
CA TYR A 430 1.49 -15.47 -44.05
C TYR A 430 1.51 -13.94 -44.11
N ALA A 431 1.01 -13.34 -45.20
CA ALA A 431 0.89 -11.89 -45.32
C ALA A 431 -0.04 -11.32 -44.25
N ARG A 432 -1.08 -12.08 -43.88
CA ARG A 432 -1.99 -11.72 -42.79
C ARG A 432 -1.28 -11.73 -41.43
N ARG A 433 -0.48 -12.76 -41.13
CA ARG A 433 0.33 -12.84 -39.90
C ARG A 433 1.33 -11.68 -39.81
N LEU A 434 1.96 -11.31 -40.93
CA LEU A 434 2.87 -10.16 -40.98
C LEU A 434 2.17 -8.83 -40.65
N VAL A 435 0.98 -8.62 -41.22
CA VAL A 435 0.16 -7.42 -40.94
C VAL A 435 -0.24 -7.37 -39.46
N GLU A 436 -0.68 -8.49 -38.89
CA GLU A 436 -1.05 -8.57 -37.47
C GLU A 436 0.15 -8.30 -36.55
N PHE A 437 1.32 -8.86 -36.86
CA PHE A 437 2.55 -8.59 -36.13
C PHE A 437 2.94 -7.11 -36.20
N ARG A 438 2.98 -6.53 -37.42
CA ARG A 438 3.41 -5.16 -37.68
C ARG A 438 2.50 -4.12 -37.04
N TYR A 439 1.20 -4.40 -36.96
CA TYR A 439 0.19 -3.46 -36.51
C TYR A 439 -0.55 -3.92 -35.25
N ALA A 440 0.04 -4.81 -34.46
CA ALA A 440 -0.55 -5.37 -33.24
C ALA A 440 -1.04 -4.26 -32.26
N GLY A 441 -0.30 -3.15 -32.18
CA GLY A 441 -0.64 -1.99 -31.34
C GLY A 441 -1.98 -1.33 -31.68
N ALA A 442 -2.51 -1.50 -32.90
CA ALA A 442 -3.74 -0.85 -33.33
C ALA A 442 -4.98 -1.29 -32.53
N HIS A 443 -5.06 -2.57 -32.15
CA HIS A 443 -6.11 -3.07 -31.26
C HIS A 443 -6.01 -2.41 -29.88
N GLU A 444 -4.80 -2.28 -29.34
CA GLU A 444 -4.59 -1.63 -28.05
C GLU A 444 -4.98 -0.14 -28.08
N ARG A 445 -4.70 0.57 -29.18
CA ARG A 445 -5.14 1.97 -29.36
C ARG A 445 -6.67 2.11 -29.37
N ILE A 446 -7.39 1.15 -29.96
CA ILE A 446 -8.86 1.08 -29.89
C ILE A 446 -9.30 0.90 -28.44
N GLU A 447 -8.66 -0.02 -27.71
CA GLU A 447 -8.97 -0.29 -26.31
C GLU A 447 -8.69 0.89 -25.38
N ARG A 448 -7.60 1.63 -25.63
CA ARG A 448 -7.23 2.85 -24.91
C ARG A 448 -8.05 4.07 -25.32
N LEU A 449 -8.98 3.93 -26.27
CA LEU A 449 -9.85 5.01 -26.77
C LEU A 449 -9.07 6.16 -27.42
N GLU A 450 -7.93 5.89 -28.04
CA GLU A 450 -7.10 6.92 -28.70
C GLU A 450 -7.78 7.54 -29.94
N TRP A 451 -8.86 6.92 -30.41
CA TRP A 451 -9.74 7.45 -31.44
C TRP A 451 -10.64 8.59 -30.95
N LEU A 452 -10.67 8.89 -29.65
CA LEU A 452 -11.39 10.02 -29.05
C LEU A 452 -10.43 11.13 -28.60
N ARG A 453 -10.81 12.38 -28.86
CA ARG A 453 -10.12 13.56 -28.35
C ARG A 453 -10.75 14.04 -27.04
N PHE A 454 -10.48 13.31 -25.96
CA PHE A 454 -11.04 13.62 -24.63
C PHE A 454 -10.83 15.07 -24.18
N ASP A 455 -9.66 15.66 -24.44
CA ASP A 455 -9.42 17.07 -24.09
C ASP A 455 -10.41 18.00 -24.78
N ARG A 456 -10.65 17.81 -26.09
CA ARG A 456 -11.62 18.60 -26.84
C ARG A 456 -13.04 18.43 -26.29
N ILE A 457 -13.44 17.19 -26.05
CA ILE A 457 -14.76 16.85 -25.54
C ILE A 457 -14.98 17.51 -24.18
N GLY A 458 -14.07 17.29 -23.22
CA GLY A 458 -14.22 17.84 -21.87
C GLY A 458 -14.11 19.36 -21.84
N MET A 459 -13.21 19.97 -22.62
CA MET A 459 -13.12 21.44 -22.74
C MET A 459 -14.43 22.04 -23.26
N ARG A 460 -15.06 21.40 -24.25
CA ARG A 460 -16.39 21.82 -24.76
C ARG A 460 -17.47 21.66 -23.69
N MET A 461 -17.48 20.55 -22.96
CA MET A 461 -18.48 20.29 -21.91
C MET A 461 -18.35 21.25 -20.72
N LEU A 462 -17.13 21.65 -20.36
CA LEU A 462 -16.87 22.50 -19.20
C LEU A 462 -16.76 23.99 -19.53
N GLY A 463 -16.58 24.35 -20.80
CA GLY A 463 -16.23 25.71 -21.21
C GLY A 463 -14.81 26.12 -20.76
N ALA A 464 -13.89 25.15 -20.70
CA ALA A 464 -12.54 25.32 -20.17
C ALA A 464 -11.48 25.37 -21.29
N ASN A 465 -10.31 25.94 -20.99
CA ASN A 465 -9.18 26.03 -21.92
C ASN A 465 -8.20 24.85 -21.81
N ALA A 466 -8.28 24.08 -20.73
CA ALA A 466 -7.51 22.88 -20.47
C ALA A 466 -8.30 22.01 -19.47
N LEU A 467 -8.02 20.71 -19.45
CA LEU A 467 -8.54 19.79 -18.45
C LEU A 467 -7.44 19.41 -17.47
N SER A 468 -7.80 19.29 -16.20
CA SER A 468 -6.94 18.64 -15.23
C SER A 468 -6.87 17.12 -15.45
N ALA A 469 -5.89 16.45 -14.84
CA ALA A 469 -5.83 14.99 -14.86
C ALA A 469 -7.09 14.37 -14.26
N THR A 470 -7.62 14.90 -13.16
CA THR A 470 -8.86 14.41 -12.53
C THR A 470 -10.06 14.56 -13.45
N GLU A 471 -10.25 15.71 -14.11
CA GLU A 471 -11.34 15.94 -15.07
C GLU A 471 -11.25 14.99 -16.26
N TRP A 472 -10.05 14.85 -16.83
CA TRP A 472 -9.81 13.97 -17.97
C TRP A 472 -10.07 12.50 -17.61
N LEU A 473 -9.55 12.04 -16.46
CA LEU A 473 -9.75 10.67 -15.98
C LEU A 473 -11.21 10.40 -15.67
N PHE A 474 -11.90 11.34 -15.02
CA PHE A 474 -13.31 11.21 -14.71
C PHE A 474 -14.16 11.12 -15.99
N LEU A 475 -13.88 11.99 -16.98
CA LEU A 475 -14.53 11.93 -18.28
C LEU A 475 -14.32 10.58 -18.95
N ARG A 476 -13.08 10.06 -18.96
CA ARG A 476 -12.79 8.73 -19.49
C ARG A 476 -13.58 7.65 -18.76
N LEU A 477 -13.70 7.72 -17.43
CA LEU A 477 -14.51 6.78 -16.62
C LEU A 477 -16.02 6.89 -16.88
N LEU A 478 -16.53 8.05 -17.32
CA LEU A 478 -17.92 8.16 -17.78
C LEU A 478 -18.14 7.35 -19.07
N PHE A 479 -17.14 7.34 -19.96
CA PHE A 479 -17.19 6.59 -21.22
C PHE A 479 -16.98 5.08 -21.02
N THR A 480 -16.08 4.66 -20.14
CA THR A 480 -15.75 3.23 -19.92
C THR A 480 -16.59 2.58 -18.82
N GLY A 481 -17.11 3.37 -17.88
CA GLY A 481 -17.95 2.94 -16.76
C GLY A 481 -17.16 2.77 -15.47
N THR A 482 -16.22 1.85 -15.48
CA THR A 482 -15.34 1.56 -14.33
C THR A 482 -13.90 1.44 -14.81
N GLY A 483 -12.96 1.57 -13.89
CA GLY A 483 -11.55 1.28 -14.12
C GLY A 483 -11.25 -0.19 -13.87
N ASP A 484 -10.36 -0.45 -12.92
CA ASP A 484 -9.97 -1.79 -12.48
C ASP A 484 -11.14 -2.54 -11.82
N LYS A 485 -11.57 -3.64 -12.44
CA LYS A 485 -12.61 -4.54 -11.95
C LYS A 485 -12.07 -5.74 -11.17
N SER A 486 -10.77 -5.99 -11.26
CA SER A 486 -10.07 -7.05 -10.54
C SER A 486 -9.69 -6.64 -9.12
N ALA A 487 -9.49 -5.33 -8.87
CA ALA A 487 -9.27 -4.79 -7.55
C ALA A 487 -10.38 -5.18 -6.57
N ARG A 488 -10.00 -5.81 -5.46
CA ARG A 488 -10.89 -6.20 -4.37
C ARG A 488 -10.77 -5.28 -3.16
N PHE A 489 -9.57 -4.78 -2.88
CA PHE A 489 -9.32 -3.86 -1.76
C PHE A 489 -8.48 -2.66 -2.20
N VAL A 490 -8.85 -1.47 -1.73
CA VAL A 490 -8.12 -0.23 -1.98
C VAL A 490 -7.89 0.49 -0.64
N MET A 491 -6.62 0.66 -0.30
CA MET A 491 -6.14 1.30 0.91
C MET A 491 -5.59 2.68 0.57
N LEU A 492 -6.08 3.73 1.24
CA LEU A 492 -5.53 5.09 1.13
C LEU A 492 -4.88 5.45 2.46
N ASP A 493 -3.55 5.66 2.45
CA ASP A 493 -2.85 6.29 3.56
C ASP A 493 -2.91 7.82 3.45
N GLU A 494 -2.94 8.48 4.61
CA GLU A 494 -3.05 9.95 4.72
C GLU A 494 -4.19 10.57 3.89
N VAL A 495 -5.39 9.95 3.94
CA VAL A 495 -6.56 10.31 3.11
C VAL A 495 -6.93 11.79 3.16
N GLN A 496 -6.61 12.50 4.24
CA GLN A 496 -6.84 13.95 4.38
C GLN A 496 -6.05 14.82 3.39
N ASP A 497 -5.05 14.26 2.69
CA ASP A 497 -4.27 14.96 1.68
C ASP A 497 -4.89 14.84 0.27
N TYR A 498 -5.95 14.05 0.13
CA TYR A 498 -6.68 13.92 -1.13
C TYR A 498 -7.77 14.97 -1.26
N THR A 499 -7.95 15.49 -2.47
CA THR A 499 -9.07 16.38 -2.78
C THR A 499 -10.33 15.57 -3.07
N GLU A 500 -11.49 16.20 -2.92
CA GLU A 500 -12.77 15.59 -3.28
C GLU A 500 -12.78 15.07 -4.72
N ALA A 501 -12.21 15.82 -5.67
CA ALA A 501 -12.15 15.42 -7.07
C ALA A 501 -11.30 14.15 -7.28
N GLN A 502 -10.17 14.03 -6.58
CA GLN A 502 -9.35 12.80 -6.62
C GLN A 502 -10.11 11.61 -6.05
N LEU A 503 -10.78 11.79 -4.91
CA LEU A 503 -11.56 10.73 -4.27
C LEU A 503 -12.74 10.28 -5.13
N MET A 504 -13.42 11.21 -5.81
CA MET A 504 -14.47 10.88 -6.78
C MET A 504 -13.93 10.03 -7.95
N VAL A 505 -12.74 10.34 -8.46
CA VAL A 505 -12.07 9.53 -9.50
C VAL A 505 -11.72 8.14 -8.96
N LEU A 506 -11.10 8.04 -7.78
CA LEU A 506 -10.73 6.76 -7.18
C LEU A 506 -11.95 5.88 -6.88
N ALA A 507 -12.98 6.46 -6.27
CA ALA A 507 -14.23 5.76 -5.96
C ALA A 507 -14.90 5.22 -7.23
N ARG A 508 -14.89 5.98 -8.33
CA ARG A 508 -15.44 5.51 -9.61
C ARG A 508 -14.54 4.48 -10.30
N HIS A 509 -13.22 4.68 -10.26
CA HIS A 509 -12.26 3.77 -10.86
C HIS A 509 -12.35 2.38 -10.24
N PHE A 510 -12.40 2.31 -8.91
CA PHE A 510 -12.44 1.07 -8.13
C PHE A 510 -13.84 0.76 -7.58
N SER A 511 -14.88 0.96 -8.39
CA SER A 511 -16.30 0.84 -8.01
C SER A 511 -16.77 -0.48 -7.35
N ARG A 512 -15.96 -1.54 -7.40
CA ARG A 512 -16.26 -2.86 -6.82
C ARG A 512 -15.35 -3.23 -5.64
N ALA A 513 -14.36 -2.38 -5.35
CA ALA A 513 -13.41 -2.64 -4.29
C ALA A 513 -13.96 -2.17 -2.95
N HIS A 514 -13.48 -2.81 -1.89
CA HIS A 514 -13.70 -2.37 -0.53
C HIS A 514 -12.58 -1.38 -0.15
N PHE A 515 -12.95 -0.27 0.48
CA PHE A 515 -12.02 0.80 0.81
C PHE A 515 -11.62 0.81 2.28
N LEU A 516 -10.34 1.06 2.52
CA LEU A 516 -9.81 1.39 3.83
C LEU A 516 -9.14 2.76 3.74
N LEU A 517 -9.75 3.75 4.37
CA LEU A 517 -9.34 5.15 4.32
C LEU A 517 -8.72 5.51 5.67
N LEU A 518 -7.41 5.67 5.74
CA LEU A 518 -6.70 6.03 6.97
C LEU A 518 -6.18 7.46 6.91
N GLY A 519 -6.33 8.21 8.00
CA GLY A 519 -5.76 9.55 8.07
C GLY A 519 -5.88 10.20 9.45
N ASP A 520 -5.39 11.43 9.53
CA ASP A 520 -5.56 12.34 10.67
C ASP A 520 -6.17 13.65 10.13
N GLU A 521 -7.43 13.92 10.43
CA GLU A 521 -8.12 15.13 9.95
C GLU A 521 -7.40 16.43 10.36
N HIS A 522 -6.70 16.39 11.51
CA HIS A 522 -5.96 17.53 12.03
C HIS A 522 -4.60 17.72 11.35
N GLN A 523 -4.18 16.78 10.50
CA GLN A 523 -2.99 16.91 9.65
C GLN A 523 -3.30 17.38 8.22
N ALA A 524 -4.54 17.78 7.90
CA ALA A 524 -4.85 18.41 6.61
C ALA A 524 -4.22 19.81 6.50
N ILE A 525 -2.96 19.87 6.05
CA ILE A 525 -2.16 21.10 6.01
C ILE A 525 -2.30 21.91 4.71
N PHE A 526 -3.00 21.35 3.72
CA PHE A 526 -3.28 21.98 2.42
C PHE A 526 -4.70 22.55 2.40
N GLU A 527 -4.90 23.57 1.56
CA GLU A 527 -6.24 24.08 1.25
C GLU A 527 -6.90 23.18 0.20
N GLY A 528 -8.23 23.11 0.20
CA GLY A 528 -8.99 22.37 -0.83
C GLY A 528 -9.01 20.85 -0.67
N THR A 529 -8.41 20.27 0.39
CA THR A 529 -8.54 18.84 0.67
C THR A 529 -9.90 18.51 1.30
N ALA A 530 -10.34 17.26 1.13
CA ALA A 530 -11.64 16.82 1.63
C ALA A 530 -11.65 16.69 3.15
N THR A 531 -12.73 17.12 3.80
CA THR A 531 -13.00 16.82 5.22
C THR A 531 -13.42 15.36 5.39
N PHE A 532 -13.29 14.79 6.58
CA PHE A 532 -13.69 13.40 6.81
C PHE A 532 -15.19 13.18 6.57
N ASP A 533 -16.03 14.14 6.97
CA ASP A 533 -17.46 14.11 6.68
C ASP A 533 -17.73 14.00 5.18
N ARG A 534 -16.99 14.78 4.38
CA ARG A 534 -17.14 14.80 2.92
C ARG A 534 -16.59 13.55 2.26
N ILE A 535 -15.48 13.00 2.76
CA ILE A 535 -14.97 11.69 2.37
C ILE A 535 -16.07 10.63 2.58
N ALA A 536 -16.64 10.58 3.78
CA ALA A 536 -17.69 9.62 4.10
C ALA A 536 -18.95 9.82 3.23
N GLU A 537 -19.33 11.05 2.88
CA GLU A 537 -20.42 11.31 1.93
C GLU A 537 -20.14 10.76 0.53
N ILE A 538 -18.98 11.06 -0.05
CA ILE A 538 -18.59 10.58 -1.40
C ILE A 538 -18.66 9.05 -1.44
N PHE A 539 -18.16 8.39 -0.40
CA PHE A 539 -18.11 6.94 -0.33
C PHE A 539 -19.46 6.29 0.02
N ARG A 540 -20.32 6.95 0.82
CA ARG A 540 -21.72 6.51 1.00
C ARG A 540 -22.51 6.58 -0.32
N GLU A 541 -22.33 7.65 -1.09
CA GLU A 541 -23.01 7.81 -2.39
C GLU A 541 -22.57 6.76 -3.41
N THR A 542 -21.29 6.38 -3.40
CA THR A 542 -20.70 5.49 -4.42
C THR A 542 -20.66 4.01 -4.03
N HIS A 543 -20.46 3.70 -2.75
CA HIS A 543 -20.25 2.33 -2.23
C HIS A 543 -21.30 1.91 -1.18
N GLY A 544 -22.23 2.79 -0.81
CA GLY A 544 -23.35 2.48 0.07
C GLY A 544 -23.09 2.82 1.54
N SER A 545 -22.37 1.97 2.27
CA SER A 545 -22.13 2.14 3.71
C SER A 545 -20.67 2.49 4.02
N VAL A 546 -20.48 3.33 5.03
CA VAL A 546 -19.17 3.72 5.57
C VAL A 546 -19.20 3.49 7.07
N ASP A 547 -18.32 2.63 7.56
CA ASP A 547 -18.07 2.44 8.98
C ASP A 547 -16.90 3.31 9.43
N GLU A 548 -16.91 3.73 10.68
CA GLU A 548 -15.89 4.63 11.24
C GLU A 548 -15.20 4.02 12.47
N CYS A 549 -13.86 4.07 12.48
CA CYS A 549 -13.06 3.77 13.65
C CYS A 549 -12.17 4.95 14.04
N ARG A 550 -11.78 5.01 15.31
CA ARG A 550 -10.88 6.04 15.83
C ARG A 550 -9.68 5.43 16.52
N LEU A 551 -8.49 6.00 16.29
CA LEU A 551 -7.26 5.67 17.00
C LEU A 551 -6.85 6.87 17.84
N LEU A 552 -7.16 6.83 19.13
CA LEU A 552 -7.11 7.97 20.04
C LEU A 552 -5.85 7.98 20.90
N THR A 553 -5.03 6.94 20.81
CA THR A 553 -3.84 6.78 21.64
C THR A 553 -2.57 7.12 20.86
N SER A 554 -1.72 7.99 21.41
CA SER A 554 -0.40 8.28 20.86
C SER A 554 0.66 7.39 21.50
N TYR A 555 1.40 6.67 20.68
CA TYR A 555 2.48 5.77 21.10
C TYR A 555 3.86 6.33 20.79
N ARG A 556 3.93 7.44 20.06
CA ARG A 556 5.20 8.01 19.55
C ARG A 556 5.79 9.05 20.50
N SER A 557 4.99 10.04 20.90
CA SER A 557 5.45 11.24 21.61
C SER A 557 5.19 11.13 23.12
N SER A 558 5.98 11.87 23.93
CA SER A 558 5.76 11.94 25.38
C SER A 558 4.40 12.57 25.73
N PRO A 559 3.85 12.31 26.93
CA PRO A 559 2.58 12.91 27.37
C PRO A 559 2.57 14.44 27.28
N GLU A 560 3.69 15.10 27.55
CA GLU A 560 3.82 16.57 27.51
C GLU A 560 3.75 17.09 26.07
N ILE A 561 4.43 16.43 25.12
CA ILE A 561 4.37 16.76 23.70
C ILE A 561 2.97 16.47 23.16
N THR A 562 2.38 15.33 23.52
CA THR A 562 1.02 14.97 23.14
C THR A 562 0.05 16.02 23.65
N ALA A 563 0.10 16.40 24.93
CA ALA A 563 -0.75 17.45 25.50
C ALA A 563 -0.59 18.79 24.78
N LEU A 564 0.63 19.15 24.37
CA LEU A 564 0.88 20.40 23.65
C LEU A 564 0.14 20.44 22.30
N PHE A 565 0.32 19.42 21.46
CA PHE A 565 -0.33 19.45 20.15
C PHE A 565 -1.82 19.13 20.24
N THR A 566 -2.27 18.27 21.16
CA THR A 566 -3.71 18.00 21.33
C THR A 566 -4.45 19.17 21.95
N GLY A 567 -3.76 20.06 22.68
CA GLY A 567 -4.32 21.33 23.16
C GLY A 567 -4.84 22.25 22.04
N LEU A 568 -4.39 22.01 20.79
CA LEU A 568 -4.88 22.71 19.60
C LEU A 568 -6.24 22.18 19.11
N LEU A 569 -6.71 21.03 19.61
CA LEU A 569 -7.97 20.41 19.21
C LEU A 569 -9.15 20.95 20.04
N GLU A 570 -10.37 20.62 19.64
CA GLU A 570 -11.57 20.95 20.42
C GLU A 570 -11.61 20.19 21.75
N LYS A 571 -12.19 20.80 22.80
CA LYS A 571 -12.14 20.26 24.18
C LYS A 571 -12.70 18.84 24.34
N ASP A 572 -13.74 18.49 23.57
CA ASP A 572 -14.36 17.17 23.63
C ASP A 572 -13.47 16.06 23.06
N GLU A 573 -12.59 16.41 22.12
CA GLU A 573 -11.60 15.49 21.56
C GLU A 573 -10.44 15.30 22.54
N GLN A 574 -9.96 16.38 23.15
CA GLN A 574 -8.85 16.34 24.12
C GLN A 574 -9.07 15.33 25.24
N LEU A 575 -10.29 15.25 25.78
CA LEU A 575 -10.66 14.37 26.90
C LEU A 575 -10.55 12.87 26.58
N ARG A 576 -10.49 12.50 25.30
CA ARG A 576 -10.45 11.10 24.87
C ARG A 576 -9.05 10.65 24.44
N LEU A 577 -8.09 11.57 24.36
CA LEU A 577 -6.75 11.28 23.87
C LEU A 577 -5.82 10.91 25.02
N THR A 578 -5.01 9.88 24.80
CA THR A 578 -4.04 9.39 25.79
C THR A 578 -2.68 9.18 25.15
N SER A 579 -1.60 9.36 25.93
CA SER A 579 -0.24 8.95 25.55
C SER A 579 0.21 7.77 26.41
N VAL A 580 0.92 6.83 25.79
CA VAL A 580 1.46 5.62 26.46
C VAL A 580 2.95 5.77 26.79
N GLN A 581 3.60 6.83 26.30
CA GLN A 581 5.00 7.10 26.62
C GLN A 581 5.18 7.60 28.06
N ARG A 582 6.41 7.48 28.57
CA ARG A 582 6.77 8.04 29.88
C ARG A 582 6.77 9.56 29.83
N ALA A 583 6.58 10.17 30.99
CA ALA A 583 6.84 11.59 31.19
C ALA A 583 8.22 11.96 30.61
N GLY A 584 8.22 12.94 29.73
CA GLY A 584 9.36 13.41 28.96
C GLY A 584 9.84 14.78 29.44
N VAL A 585 10.41 15.54 28.50
CA VAL A 585 10.85 16.91 28.74
C VAL A 585 9.72 17.85 28.37
N GLU A 586 9.38 18.77 29.27
CA GLU A 586 8.39 19.81 29.01
C GLU A 586 8.78 20.67 27.79
N PRO A 587 7.83 20.96 26.88
CA PRO A 587 8.08 21.83 25.73
C PRO A 587 8.55 23.22 26.14
N VAL A 588 9.55 23.74 25.44
CA VAL A 588 10.05 25.10 25.67
C VAL A 588 9.31 26.06 24.73
N ILE A 589 8.55 27.01 25.29
CA ILE A 589 7.83 28.03 24.52
C ILE A 589 8.34 29.41 24.93
N ARG A 590 8.88 30.19 23.98
CA ARG A 590 9.41 31.54 24.23
C ARG A 590 9.05 32.51 23.12
N SER A 591 8.80 33.76 23.49
CA SER A 591 8.59 34.88 22.57
C SER A 591 9.61 35.98 22.84
N PHE A 592 10.07 36.64 21.79
CA PHE A 592 11.09 37.69 21.86
C PHE A 592 10.63 38.91 21.06
N ASP A 593 10.65 40.09 21.65
CA ASP A 593 10.29 41.34 20.95
C ASP A 593 11.42 41.80 20.02
N ASP A 594 12.67 41.60 20.44
CA ASP A 594 13.85 41.93 19.63
C ASP A 594 14.23 40.79 18.67
N ARG A 595 14.59 41.18 17.44
CA ARG A 595 14.94 40.23 16.38
C ARG A 595 16.27 39.52 16.65
N GLU A 596 17.27 40.20 17.19
CA GLU A 596 18.57 39.58 17.42
C GLU A 596 18.51 38.63 18.62
N GLU A 597 17.77 38.99 19.67
CA GLU A 597 17.48 38.07 20.79
C GLU A 597 16.77 36.79 20.31
N TYR A 598 15.78 36.92 19.41
CA TYR A 598 15.14 35.77 18.76
C TYR A 598 16.14 34.90 17.99
N LEU A 599 16.99 35.51 17.16
CA LEU A 599 17.98 34.79 16.36
C LEU A 599 19.05 34.12 17.23
N GLU A 600 19.47 34.76 18.32
CA GLU A 600 20.40 34.16 19.30
C GLU A 600 19.76 32.94 19.98
N ALA A 601 18.51 33.04 20.41
CA ALA A 601 17.77 31.92 20.99
C ALA A 601 17.59 30.76 19.99
N LEU A 602 17.30 31.07 18.72
CA LEU A 602 17.17 30.07 17.67
C LEU A 602 18.52 29.37 17.38
N ARG A 603 19.62 30.12 17.26
CA ARG A 603 20.97 29.55 17.10
C ARG A 603 21.35 28.68 18.28
N ALA A 604 21.02 29.09 19.50
CA ALA A 604 21.26 28.31 20.72
C ALA A 604 20.45 27.00 20.73
N ALA A 605 19.18 27.03 20.32
CA ALA A 605 18.34 25.84 20.23
C ALA A 605 18.86 24.85 19.17
N VAL A 606 19.33 25.35 18.02
CA VAL A 606 19.91 24.54 16.94
C VAL A 606 21.25 23.91 17.33
N ALA A 607 22.05 24.62 18.12
CA ALA A 607 23.36 24.16 18.58
C ALA A 607 23.31 23.25 19.80
N GLU A 608 22.12 23.05 20.40
CA GLU A 608 21.95 22.20 21.57
C GLU A 608 22.27 20.74 21.19
N PRO A 609 23.27 20.09 21.82
CA PRO A 609 23.60 18.72 21.51
C PRO A 609 22.47 17.79 21.95
N GLY A 610 21.85 17.11 20.99
CA GLY A 610 20.84 16.09 21.21
C GLY A 610 21.27 14.74 20.64
N GLU A 611 20.75 13.66 21.21
CA GLU A 611 20.80 12.35 20.56
C GLU A 611 19.78 12.35 19.40
N GLY A 612 20.23 11.94 18.20
CA GLY A 612 19.36 11.77 17.04
C GLY A 612 19.22 13.00 16.14
N LEU A 613 18.05 13.13 15.51
CA LEU A 613 17.79 14.11 14.45
C LEU A 613 16.92 15.26 14.96
N THR A 614 17.40 16.49 14.78
CA THR A 614 16.68 17.72 15.12
C THR A 614 16.13 18.37 13.86
N ALA A 615 14.85 18.71 13.83
CA ALA A 615 14.23 19.42 12.72
C ALA A 615 13.83 20.85 13.08
N VAL A 616 14.32 21.82 12.32
CA VAL A 616 13.76 23.17 12.27
C VAL A 616 12.68 23.18 11.19
N VAL A 617 11.41 23.28 11.61
CA VAL A 617 10.24 23.13 10.74
C VAL A 617 9.68 24.50 10.37
N ALA A 618 10.06 25.01 9.21
CA ALA A 618 9.59 26.30 8.72
C ALA A 618 8.23 26.20 8.02
N GLU A 619 7.43 27.26 8.06
CA GLU A 619 6.10 27.28 7.44
C GLU A 619 6.14 27.13 5.91
N SER A 620 7.15 27.71 5.24
CA SER A 620 7.27 27.74 3.77
C SER A 620 8.73 27.70 3.28
N ASP A 621 8.93 27.38 1.99
CA ASP A 621 10.26 27.37 1.36
C ASP A 621 10.96 28.73 1.38
N ALA A 622 10.18 29.80 1.23
CA ALA A 622 10.69 31.15 1.30
C ALA A 622 11.30 31.40 2.69
N ARG A 623 10.67 30.86 3.74
CA ARG A 623 11.17 30.97 5.09
C ARG A 623 12.36 30.06 5.36
N VAL A 624 12.38 28.84 4.83
CA VAL A 624 13.56 27.97 4.81
C VAL A 624 14.76 28.71 4.23
N SER A 625 14.59 29.36 3.07
CA SER A 625 15.66 30.10 2.38
C SER A 625 16.20 31.26 3.22
N TRP A 626 15.33 31.92 3.99
CA TRP A 626 15.72 33.00 4.89
C TRP A 626 16.44 32.48 6.14
N LEU A 627 15.89 31.44 6.79
CA LEU A 627 16.46 30.84 8.00
C LEU A 627 17.82 30.20 7.73
N ALA A 628 17.99 29.55 6.58
CA ALA A 628 19.27 28.99 6.14
C ALA A 628 20.37 30.06 6.12
N LYS A 629 20.05 31.30 5.68
CA LYS A 629 21.01 32.42 5.68
C LYS A 629 21.35 32.91 7.10
N GLN A 630 20.44 32.77 8.06
CA GLN A 630 20.67 33.20 9.45
C GLN A 630 21.41 32.16 10.28
N LEU A 631 21.22 30.88 9.97
CA LEU A 631 21.78 29.74 10.68
C LEU A 631 23.10 29.25 10.08
N GLY A 632 23.34 29.49 8.79
CA GLY A 632 24.56 29.08 8.09
C GLY A 632 24.76 27.57 8.13
N ASP A 633 26.01 27.13 8.30
CA ASP A 633 26.40 25.71 8.24
C ASP A 633 25.97 24.89 9.48
N THR A 634 25.26 25.50 10.44
CA THR A 634 24.73 24.79 11.62
C THR A 634 23.53 23.91 11.29
N VAL A 635 22.91 24.09 10.13
CA VAL A 635 21.78 23.29 9.66
C VAL A 635 22.01 22.75 8.26
N THR A 636 21.52 21.54 8.03
CA THR A 636 21.44 20.96 6.68
C THR A 636 20.06 21.24 6.08
N VAL A 637 19.99 21.99 4.98
CA VAL A 637 18.72 22.26 4.31
C VAL A 637 18.29 21.04 3.50
N LEU A 638 17.13 20.47 3.82
CA LEU A 638 16.58 19.33 3.08
C LEU A 638 15.59 19.81 2.01
N GLY A 639 15.88 19.44 0.76
CA GLY A 639 14.94 19.57 -0.35
C GLY A 639 13.96 18.39 -0.41
N LYS A 640 13.00 18.44 -1.36
CA LYS A 640 11.92 17.44 -1.50
C LYS A 640 12.38 15.99 -1.65
N HIS A 641 13.62 15.73 -2.09
CA HIS A 641 14.13 14.38 -2.43
C HIS A 641 15.46 14.06 -1.74
N ALA A 642 15.85 14.84 -0.72
CA ALA A 642 17.08 14.59 0.01
C ALA A 642 16.88 13.49 1.07
N ALA A 643 17.84 12.55 1.15
CA ALA A 643 17.83 11.54 2.20
C ALA A 643 18.05 12.18 3.57
N LEU A 644 17.36 11.66 4.58
CA LEU A 644 17.51 12.13 5.97
C LEU A 644 18.86 11.66 6.54
N PRO A 645 19.66 12.56 7.12
CA PRO A 645 20.86 12.17 7.83
C PRO A 645 20.50 11.40 9.11
N ALA A 646 21.40 10.53 9.57
CA ALA A 646 21.18 9.73 10.78
C ALA A 646 21.18 10.56 12.08
N ALA A 647 21.85 11.72 12.07
CA ALA A 647 21.92 12.64 13.20
C ALA A 647 22.23 14.07 12.73
N GLY A 648 22.01 15.05 13.60
CA GLY A 648 22.31 16.46 13.37
C GLY A 648 21.06 17.32 13.25
N THR A 649 21.21 18.55 12.74
CA THR A 649 20.09 19.49 12.61
C THR A 649 19.75 19.74 11.15
N VAL A 650 18.49 19.52 10.79
CA VAL A 650 17.95 19.72 9.45
C VAL A 650 16.95 20.87 9.44
N LEU A 651 16.95 21.64 8.36
CA LEU A 651 16.00 22.72 8.12
C LEU A 651 15.14 22.36 6.91
N LEU A 652 13.82 22.33 7.09
CA LEU A 652 12.88 21.87 6.07
C LEU A 652 11.53 22.59 6.19
N PRO A 653 10.77 22.69 5.09
CA PRO A 653 9.40 23.21 5.15
C PRO A 653 8.45 22.17 5.76
N LEU A 654 7.37 22.62 6.39
CA LEU A 654 6.37 21.77 7.04
C LEU A 654 5.84 20.64 6.14
N ARG A 655 5.58 20.94 4.87
CA ARG A 655 5.11 19.94 3.90
C ARG A 655 6.07 18.76 3.69
N VAL A 656 7.38 18.96 3.89
CA VAL A 656 8.39 17.90 3.79
C VAL A 656 8.54 17.21 5.13
N ALA A 657 8.35 17.93 6.24
CA ALA A 657 8.37 17.36 7.59
C ALA A 657 7.16 16.43 7.84
N LYS A 658 6.05 16.65 7.13
CA LYS A 658 4.89 15.76 7.17
C LYS A 658 5.29 14.35 6.70
N GLY A 659 4.89 13.34 7.47
CA GLY A 659 5.29 11.94 7.23
C GLY A 659 6.67 11.56 7.76
N LEU A 660 7.47 12.52 8.25
CA LEU A 660 8.76 12.25 8.88
C LEU A 660 8.65 12.28 10.41
N GLU A 661 9.71 11.82 11.08
CA GLU A 661 9.82 11.77 12.53
C GLU A 661 11.17 12.33 12.98
N PHE A 662 11.17 13.10 14.06
CA PHE A 662 12.37 13.74 14.60
C PHE A 662 12.42 13.60 16.12
N ASP A 663 13.62 13.41 16.66
CA ASP A 663 13.83 13.34 18.11
C ASP A 663 13.51 14.69 18.76
N HIS A 664 13.92 15.78 18.09
CA HIS A 664 13.65 17.15 18.51
C HIS A 664 13.05 17.96 17.36
N VAL A 665 11.95 18.67 17.62
CA VAL A 665 11.40 19.67 16.68
C VAL A 665 11.53 21.07 17.25
N ILE A 666 12.05 21.96 16.41
CA ILE A 666 12.08 23.40 16.63
C ILE A 666 11.07 24.02 15.66
N VAL A 667 10.04 24.68 16.19
CA VAL A 667 9.09 25.49 15.42
C VAL A 667 9.54 26.95 15.50
N PRO A 668 10.26 27.47 14.48
CA PRO A 668 10.57 28.88 14.40
C PRO A 668 9.30 29.69 14.05
N ASP A 669 9.34 30.98 14.35
CA ASP A 669 8.35 31.96 13.91
C ASP A 669 6.90 31.68 14.34
N ALA A 670 6.70 31.15 15.56
CA ALA A 670 5.39 30.85 16.12
C ALA A 670 4.58 32.08 16.57
N GLN A 671 4.72 33.21 15.87
CA GLN A 671 3.96 34.44 16.11
C GLN A 671 2.59 34.43 15.43
N ALA A 672 1.70 35.32 15.86
CA ALA A 672 0.31 35.40 15.41
C ALA A 672 0.14 35.66 13.91
N GLU A 673 1.10 36.33 13.26
CA GLU A 673 1.07 36.61 11.82
C GLU A 673 1.29 35.35 10.97
N VAL A 674 2.06 34.38 11.48
CA VAL A 674 2.36 33.11 10.80
C VAL A 674 1.30 32.07 11.15
N TYR A 675 0.91 32.02 12.43
CA TYR A 675 -0.11 31.13 12.94
C TYR A 675 -1.28 31.92 13.54
N PRO A 676 -2.17 32.51 12.70
CA PRO A 676 -3.37 33.17 13.19
C PRO A 676 -4.37 32.16 13.76
N ASP A 677 -5.39 32.63 14.49
CA ASP A 677 -6.50 31.78 14.94
C ASP A 677 -7.42 31.42 13.77
N ALA A 678 -6.93 30.52 12.92
CA ALA A 678 -7.60 30.01 11.74
C ALA A 678 -7.42 28.48 11.66
N PRO A 679 -8.43 27.73 11.17
CA PRO A 679 -8.36 26.26 11.12
C PRO A 679 -7.13 25.71 10.42
N LEU A 680 -6.72 26.29 9.28
CA LEU A 680 -5.54 25.83 8.55
C LEU A 680 -4.24 26.05 9.34
N ALA A 681 -4.09 27.21 9.97
CA ALA A 681 -2.90 27.51 10.75
C ALA A 681 -2.79 26.61 11.98
N ARG A 682 -3.92 26.32 12.63
CA ARG A 682 -4.04 25.34 13.72
C ARG A 682 -3.59 23.95 13.29
N ARG A 683 -4.08 23.44 12.14
CA ARG A 683 -3.65 22.14 11.57
C ARG A 683 -2.16 22.12 11.21
N ARG A 684 -1.63 23.22 10.66
CA ARG A 684 -0.19 23.34 10.36
C ARG A 684 0.67 23.28 11.62
N LEU A 685 0.27 24.01 12.67
CA LEU A 685 0.98 24.02 13.95
C LEU A 685 0.89 22.64 14.64
N TYR A 686 -0.31 22.04 14.68
CA TYR A 686 -0.52 20.67 15.17
C TYR A 686 0.42 19.70 14.45
N THR A 687 0.46 19.76 13.11
CA THR A 687 1.30 18.87 12.31
C THR A 687 2.78 19.07 12.65
N ALA A 688 3.26 20.31 12.72
CA ALA A 688 4.65 20.63 13.05
C ALA A 688 5.05 20.05 14.42
N LEU A 689 4.26 20.30 15.46
CA LEU A 689 4.52 19.85 16.83
C LEU A 689 4.46 18.31 16.94
N SER A 690 3.54 17.68 16.22
CA SER A 690 3.35 16.23 16.25
C SER A 690 4.49 15.41 15.62
N ARG A 691 5.47 16.05 14.95
CA ARG A 691 6.63 15.36 14.39
C ARG A 691 7.68 15.00 15.44
N ALA A 692 7.58 15.56 16.64
CA ALA A 692 8.54 15.38 17.71
C ALA A 692 8.31 14.08 18.51
N MET A 693 9.40 13.37 18.79
CA MET A 693 9.39 12.20 19.66
C MET A 693 9.78 12.52 21.10
N HIS A 694 10.80 13.36 21.30
CA HIS A 694 11.43 13.56 22.62
C HIS A 694 11.44 15.00 23.11
N ARG A 695 11.64 15.99 22.23
CA ARG A 695 11.70 17.41 22.63
C ARG A 695 10.99 18.31 21.64
N VAL A 696 10.42 19.40 22.15
CA VAL A 696 9.83 20.48 21.34
C VAL A 696 10.31 21.83 21.84
N THR A 697 10.75 22.68 20.91
CA THR A 697 11.06 24.08 21.15
C THR A 697 10.24 24.97 20.21
N VAL A 698 9.47 25.89 20.76
CA VAL A 698 8.64 26.84 20.02
C VAL A 698 9.15 28.25 20.28
N LEU A 699 9.57 28.95 19.23
CA LEU A 699 10.10 30.30 19.33
C LEU A 699 9.26 31.26 18.48
N ALA A 700 8.88 32.41 19.04
CA ALA A 700 8.17 33.47 18.33
C ALA A 700 8.99 34.77 18.31
N GLN A 701 8.99 35.44 17.16
CA GLN A 701 9.49 36.80 16.98
C GLN A 701 8.30 37.76 17.06
N GLY A 702 8.11 38.38 18.22
CA GLY A 702 6.91 39.14 18.58
C GLY A 702 5.91 38.31 19.39
N PRO A 703 4.63 38.72 19.45
CA PRO A 703 3.64 38.07 20.29
C PRO A 703 3.37 36.63 19.84
N LEU A 704 3.45 35.69 20.79
CA LEU A 704 3.13 34.28 20.58
C LEU A 704 1.71 34.13 20.00
N THR A 705 1.56 33.19 19.07
CA THR A 705 0.27 32.80 18.49
C THR A 705 -0.81 32.61 19.57
N PRO A 706 -2.06 33.09 19.35
CA PRO A 706 -3.16 32.84 20.28
C PRO A 706 -3.51 31.36 20.42
N LEU A 707 -3.07 30.50 19.50
CA LEU A 707 -3.34 29.06 19.50
C LEU A 707 -2.64 28.31 20.65
N LEU A 708 -1.57 28.87 21.23
CA LEU A 708 -0.77 28.26 22.31
C LEU A 708 -0.94 28.99 23.65
N ARG A 709 -2.02 29.76 23.83
CA ARG A 709 -2.27 30.58 25.03
C ARG A 709 -3.19 29.93 26.04
#